data_AF-A0A1G8ZGM1-F1
#
_entry.id   AF-A0A1G8ZGM1-F1
#
_cell.length_a   1.000
_cell.length_b   1.000
_cell.length_c   1.000
_cell.angle_alpha   90.00
_cell.angle_beta   90.00
_cell.angle_gamma   90.00
#
_symmetry.space_group_name_H-M   'P 1'
#
loop_
_entity.id
_entity.type
_entity.pdbx_description
1 polymer ?
#
loop_
_entity_poly.entity_id
_entity_poly.type
_entity_poly.pdbx_seq_one_letter_code
_entity_poly.pdbx_strand_id
1 'polypeptide(L)'
;MTKKLRLHNSKQLIYNQIKRRIKYLRSHPFRISQLSFEKNFLYVSLSNRSKKKQAYLNASLVVKNMEEEELEYQVPLVHLLNEQYDHEMHACINLEKFPSLLEHGKWAFYVRNEEKDYRLLPSKSFRRDIYSFANKMVDGNRIIEPYITVKGNVSLAAKDTVLDNQIHRIPNYVDNVTTFQSSLVLEGWANFHSLDKQYIQLLIQKRDSTFHYYSPITWLSDDRWKATVSFSENDYPKGIWDYYFLLDSGQKFRIKVQDKQTLTNTDPLFYQTDKESRELKTYITKKGSLSSKSKMAFIKVRNLESEAVDNWNTKLKGSLRSYILKSHNPDVPIKMVLRQRNTEQFYEFPIKVAPDPMSEGYLFEFPFNYRDVIPFSNLENIRWDAYLQLHIYGEDHRFRLRVKSKNVAYQSRIQFRTSTIYQAFYYSTVKNHLSLSLTQLTIQRDLERFKFKDNKLLLKGYAYLDTISFKDPDAIQRYLLVRARETEEELKIPLAPKLRNKLSKGMYNYRYAGFETEVSLREVYSQLKTVDKEIYDLFIQIEYDGITRERKLGSQHYTYFKDEILKKQTVSYDGYHIRNYLTYTPRGNLKIEAISFSEAKLKYLKYGQFIDRLLNKQREIWLVGERPDTAQDTGYHFFKYCRTHYPDKEVYYVINRDSADRRNIEKFGNVLYNGSSAHLRMTALASAFIGSHDPDYFLPTKGAELYSFKKGKRVFLQHGVLGRKNVEYHRRFYKYPFHMFCVSSEPEKKLVETKMGYRQKEVKVTGLSRFDNLLKDHQEERSILIIPTWREWLKTEDDFLESEYFRRYNSLLNSKRLSELLEKYEVHINLYPHYRMQQFIDHFGGLSCERINVIKLGEKNVQEMLMENKLMITDYSSVSFDFSYMSKPVAFYHFDSDSFFRDGILRPIEETFLGNICRTEDQLLETIEHYLLENFQEDQSVAEKKHLIFSQIDQNNCKRIYENITHL
;
A
#
# COMPACT_ATOMS: atom_id res chain seq x y z
N MET A 1 35.54 4.17 3.97
CA MET A 1 34.71 4.63 5.11
C MET A 1 35.16 5.96 5.71
N THR A 2 36.45 6.29 5.66
CA THR A 2 37.09 7.45 6.31
C THR A 2 36.74 8.83 5.74
N LYS A 3 36.40 8.97 4.44
CA LYS A 3 35.95 10.26 3.86
C LYS A 3 34.51 10.66 4.24
N LYS A 4 33.61 9.68 4.50
CA LYS A 4 32.22 9.95 4.95
C LYS A 4 32.16 10.35 6.43
N LEU A 5 33.03 9.79 7.27
CA LEU A 5 33.16 10.18 8.68
C LEU A 5 33.71 11.60 8.85
N ARG A 6 34.68 12.03 8.01
CA ARG A 6 35.18 13.42 8.04
C ARG A 6 34.15 14.45 7.59
N LEU A 7 33.33 14.15 6.58
CA LEU A 7 32.23 15.01 6.12
C LEU A 7 31.04 15.08 7.09
N HIS A 8 30.81 14.02 7.88
CA HIS A 8 29.78 14.03 8.91
C HIS A 8 30.25 14.81 10.15
N ASN A 9 31.49 14.63 10.57
CA ASN A 9 32.06 15.37 11.70
C ASN A 9 32.26 16.86 11.39
N SER A 10 32.61 17.24 10.15
CA SER A 10 32.71 18.67 9.77
C SER A 10 31.34 19.33 9.61
N LYS A 11 30.32 18.63 9.07
CA LYS A 11 28.93 19.12 9.08
C LYS A 11 28.34 19.19 10.48
N GLN A 12 28.70 18.28 11.38
CA GLN A 12 28.25 18.29 12.77
C GLN A 12 29.01 19.32 13.61
N LEU A 13 30.27 19.62 13.30
CA LEU A 13 31.01 20.75 13.88
C LEU A 13 30.48 22.08 13.38
N ILE A 14 30.21 22.25 12.08
CA ILE A 14 29.60 23.46 11.51
C ILE A 14 28.17 23.60 12.02
N TYR A 15 27.38 22.53 12.10
CA TYR A 15 26.05 22.55 12.70
C TYR A 15 26.10 22.86 14.20
N ASN A 16 27.08 22.35 14.95
CA ASN A 16 27.26 22.67 16.37
C ASN A 16 27.89 24.06 16.58
N GLN A 17 28.69 24.58 15.66
CA GLN A 17 29.25 25.95 15.66
C GLN A 17 28.20 26.96 15.23
N ILE A 18 27.34 26.65 14.26
CA ILE A 18 26.16 27.44 13.90
C ILE A 18 25.12 27.35 15.01
N LYS A 19 24.89 26.17 15.62
CA LYS A 19 24.00 26.02 16.78
C LYS A 19 24.59 26.66 18.04
N ARG A 20 25.92 26.77 18.19
CA ARG A 20 26.60 27.54 19.26
C ARG A 20 26.62 29.05 18.96
N ARG A 21 26.78 29.50 17.71
CA ARG A 21 26.64 30.90 17.27
C ARG A 21 25.19 31.38 17.37
N ILE A 22 24.21 30.54 17.03
CA ILE A 22 22.78 30.80 17.25
C ILE A 22 22.42 30.75 18.74
N LYS A 23 23.17 30.01 19.58
CA LYS A 23 22.99 30.00 21.05
C LYS A 23 23.44 31.31 21.72
N TYR A 24 24.20 32.16 21.02
CA TYR A 24 24.71 33.44 21.51
C TYR A 24 24.04 34.66 20.86
N LEU A 25 22.85 34.50 20.27
CA LEU A 25 21.90 35.61 20.15
C LEU A 25 21.18 35.74 21.50
N ARG A 26 21.69 36.62 22.36
CA ARG A 26 21.19 37.04 23.68
C ARG A 26 19.72 36.67 23.94
N SER A 27 19.43 35.45 24.41
CA SER A 27 18.07 35.13 24.86
C SER A 27 17.97 35.56 26.32
N HIS A 28 17.20 36.60 26.58
CA HIS A 28 16.79 37.00 27.94
C HIS A 28 16.24 35.77 28.71
N PRO A 29 16.29 35.68 30.05
CA PRO A 29 15.79 34.52 30.78
C PRO A 29 14.26 34.39 30.73
N PHE A 30 13.55 35.49 30.47
CA PHE A 30 12.10 35.51 30.31
C PHE A 30 11.64 34.98 28.95
N ARG A 31 10.45 34.37 28.97
CA ARG A 31 9.74 33.82 27.81
C ARG A 31 8.28 34.22 27.91
N ILE A 32 7.61 34.49 26.79
CA ILE A 32 6.17 34.70 26.81
C ILE A 32 5.49 33.39 27.22
N SER A 33 4.82 33.40 28.37
CA SER A 33 4.09 32.27 28.94
C SER A 33 2.61 32.29 28.57
N GLN A 34 2.04 33.47 28.34
CA GLN A 34 0.65 33.67 27.95
C GLN A 34 0.49 34.98 27.17
N LEU A 35 -0.46 35.01 26.25
CA LEU A 35 -0.87 36.19 25.49
C LEU A 35 -2.38 36.08 25.25
N SER A 36 -3.16 37.03 25.73
CA SER A 36 -4.62 37.05 25.57
C SER A 36 -5.11 38.46 25.25
N PHE A 37 -6.24 38.53 24.53
CA PHE A 37 -6.95 39.76 24.26
C PHE A 37 -8.25 39.78 25.07
N GLU A 38 -8.50 40.86 25.81
CA GLU A 38 -9.78 41.09 26.49
C GLU A 38 -10.25 42.51 26.18
N LYS A 39 -11.39 42.63 25.49
CA LYS A 39 -11.90 43.92 24.99
C LYS A 39 -10.81 44.66 24.20
N ASN A 40 -10.41 45.84 24.64
CA ASN A 40 -9.40 46.69 23.99
C ASN A 40 -8.00 46.55 24.63
N PHE A 41 -7.76 45.48 25.39
CA PHE A 41 -6.48 45.26 26.07
C PHE A 41 -5.81 43.96 25.61
N LEU A 42 -4.49 44.05 25.41
CA LEU A 42 -3.61 42.91 25.17
C LEU A 42 -2.78 42.65 26.42
N TYR A 43 -2.97 41.46 27.01
CA TYR A 43 -2.24 41.00 28.17
C TYR A 43 -1.09 40.09 27.73
N VAL A 44 0.11 40.37 28.22
CA VAL A 44 1.31 39.58 27.94
C VAL A 44 1.95 39.18 29.25
N SER A 45 2.02 37.86 29.51
CA SER A 45 2.70 37.31 30.68
C SER A 45 4.03 36.70 30.27
N LEU A 46 5.05 36.95 31.06
CA LEU A 46 6.41 36.45 30.88
C LEU A 46 6.80 35.57 32.07
N SER A 47 7.34 34.38 31.81
CA SER A 47 7.88 33.51 32.87
C SER A 47 9.41 33.39 32.80
N ASN A 48 10.06 33.44 33.96
CA ASN A 48 11.51 33.31 34.09
C ASN A 48 11.92 31.83 34.10
N ARG A 49 12.69 31.41 33.10
CA ARG A 49 13.18 30.02 33.00
C ARG A 49 14.14 29.63 34.14
N SER A 50 14.85 30.59 34.74
CA SER A 50 15.90 30.33 35.72
C SER A 50 15.40 30.17 37.15
N LYS A 51 14.13 30.53 37.42
CA LYS A 51 13.51 30.60 38.77
C LYS A 51 14.31 31.43 39.80
N LYS A 52 15.29 32.23 39.36
CA LYS A 52 16.08 33.11 40.24
C LYS A 52 15.52 34.53 40.17
N LYS A 53 15.46 35.20 41.32
CA LYS A 53 15.24 36.65 41.39
C LYS A 53 16.38 37.34 40.66
N GLN A 54 16.08 37.96 39.53
CA GLN A 54 17.01 38.82 38.83
C GLN A 54 16.44 40.24 38.89
N ALA A 55 17.27 41.19 39.31
CA ALA A 55 16.88 42.58 39.45
C ALA A 55 16.67 43.19 38.06
N TYR A 56 15.41 43.28 37.64
CA TYR A 56 14.97 43.91 36.40
C TYR A 56 13.99 45.05 36.73
N LEU A 57 14.35 45.87 37.72
CA LEU A 57 13.49 46.93 38.27
C LEU A 57 13.07 47.97 37.21
N ASN A 58 13.81 48.08 36.08
CA ASN A 58 13.55 49.02 35.00
C ASN A 58 13.24 48.35 33.64
N ALA A 59 12.85 47.07 33.63
CA ALA A 59 12.52 46.39 32.39
C ALA A 59 11.15 46.83 31.83
N SER A 60 11.06 47.01 30.52
CA SER A 60 9.80 47.30 29.82
C SER A 60 9.56 46.32 28.67
N LEU A 61 8.31 46.08 28.36
CA LEU A 61 7.91 45.36 27.16
C LEU A 61 7.96 46.34 25.98
N VAL A 62 8.69 45.98 24.94
CA VAL A 62 8.76 46.76 23.70
C VAL A 62 8.15 45.96 22.56
N VAL A 63 7.24 46.59 21.82
CA VAL A 63 6.57 46.02 20.66
C VAL A 63 7.00 46.85 19.44
N LYS A 64 7.79 46.27 18.54
CA LYS A 64 8.36 46.98 17.38
C LYS A 64 7.69 46.54 16.08
N ASN A 65 7.38 47.49 15.21
CA ASN A 65 6.99 47.18 13.83
C ASN A 65 8.21 46.58 13.10
N MET A 66 7.96 45.54 12.29
CA MET A 66 9.02 44.83 11.57
C MET A 66 9.27 45.38 10.17
N GLU A 67 8.40 46.25 9.68
CA GLU A 67 8.46 46.86 8.36
C GLU A 67 8.91 48.33 8.48
N GLU A 68 8.58 49.01 9.58
CA GLU A 68 9.03 50.35 9.94
C GLU A 68 9.83 50.33 11.26
N GLU A 69 11.17 50.33 11.19
CA GLU A 69 12.02 50.14 12.38
C GLU A 69 11.93 51.27 13.43
N GLU A 70 11.47 52.47 13.05
CA GLU A 70 11.29 53.61 13.96
C GLU A 70 9.98 53.56 14.75
N LEU A 71 9.02 52.70 14.36
CA LEU A 71 7.72 52.61 15.01
C LEU A 71 7.73 51.52 16.10
N GLU A 72 7.87 51.95 17.37
CA GLU A 72 7.85 51.06 18.53
C GLU A 72 7.01 51.59 19.69
N TYR A 73 6.41 50.67 20.45
CA TYR A 73 5.64 50.96 21.65
C TYR A 73 6.29 50.34 22.88
N GLN A 74 6.46 51.15 23.93
CA GLN A 74 7.06 50.73 25.19
C GLN A 74 6.02 50.77 26.32
N VAL A 75 5.89 49.65 27.04
CA VAL A 75 4.89 49.44 28.09
C VAL A 75 5.59 48.92 29.35
N PRO A 76 5.31 49.47 30.55
CA PRO A 76 5.94 49.01 31.79
C PRO A 76 5.60 47.55 32.09
N LEU A 77 6.57 46.80 32.61
CA LEU A 77 6.37 45.44 33.11
C LEU A 77 6.17 45.47 34.63
N VAL A 78 5.11 44.82 35.11
CA VAL A 78 4.86 44.64 36.55
C VAL A 78 5.38 43.26 36.96
N HIS A 79 6.30 43.23 37.93
CA HIS A 79 6.86 41.98 38.43
C HIS A 79 6.00 41.42 39.56
N LEU A 80 5.61 40.14 39.45
CA LEU A 80 4.82 39.41 40.44
C LEU A 80 5.49 38.07 40.80
N LEU A 81 5.13 37.52 41.95
CA LEU A 81 5.41 36.13 42.33
C LEU A 81 4.10 35.35 42.17
N ASN A 82 4.13 34.28 41.37
CA ASN A 82 2.95 33.42 41.22
C ASN A 82 2.80 32.46 42.42
N GLU A 83 1.70 31.71 42.47
CA GLU A 83 1.39 30.74 43.53
C GLU A 83 2.44 29.62 43.70
N GLN A 84 3.32 29.44 42.69
CA GLN A 84 4.41 28.45 42.69
C GLN A 84 5.77 29.07 43.05
N TYR A 85 5.79 30.32 43.54
CA TYR A 85 6.99 31.12 43.84
C TYR A 85 7.90 31.37 42.62
N ASP A 86 7.37 31.27 41.41
CA ASP A 86 8.09 31.62 40.19
C ASP A 86 7.96 33.11 39.89
N HIS A 87 9.05 33.69 39.39
CA HIS A 87 9.09 35.10 38.95
C HIS A 87 8.35 35.27 37.62
N GLU A 88 7.25 36.03 37.65
CA GLU A 88 6.46 36.41 36.48
C GLU A 88 6.51 37.93 36.27
N MET A 89 6.38 38.34 35.01
CA MET A 89 6.17 39.74 34.65
C MET A 89 4.95 39.86 33.75
N HIS A 90 4.15 40.89 33.96
CA HIS A 90 2.96 41.14 33.17
C HIS A 90 3.02 42.52 32.54
N ALA A 91 2.56 42.62 31.30
CA ALA A 91 2.28 43.89 30.64
C ALA A 91 0.83 43.89 30.16
N CYS A 92 0.18 45.04 30.29
CA CYS A 92 -1.15 45.30 29.77
C CYS A 92 -1.04 46.45 28.76
N ILE A 93 -1.40 46.19 27.51
CA ILE A 93 -1.32 47.13 26.40
C ILE A 93 -2.74 47.58 26.07
N ASN A 94 -3.07 48.86 26.25
CA ASN A 94 -4.33 49.43 25.78
C ASN A 94 -4.22 49.71 24.27
N LEU A 95 -4.96 48.96 23.46
CA LEU A 95 -4.90 49.00 22.00
C LEU A 95 -5.45 50.30 21.41
N GLU A 96 -6.35 51.02 22.12
CA GLU A 96 -6.83 52.34 21.68
C GLU A 96 -5.73 53.39 21.67
N LYS A 97 -4.73 53.25 22.56
CA LYS A 97 -3.56 54.15 22.60
C LYS A 97 -2.54 53.84 21.50
N PHE A 98 -2.69 52.70 20.83
CA PHE A 98 -1.74 52.17 19.86
C PHE A 98 -2.47 51.63 18.62
N PRO A 99 -3.26 52.47 17.91
CA PRO A 99 -4.15 52.01 16.84
C PRO A 99 -3.41 51.34 15.67
N SER A 100 -2.15 51.70 15.42
CA SER A 100 -1.31 51.06 14.38
C SER A 100 -1.08 49.55 14.61
N LEU A 101 -1.22 49.04 15.84
CA LEU A 101 -1.18 47.60 16.12
C LEU A 101 -2.35 46.85 15.46
N LEU A 102 -3.44 47.56 15.17
CA LEU A 102 -4.69 47.03 14.61
C LEU A 102 -4.80 47.22 13.09
N GLU A 103 -4.05 48.15 12.51
CA GLU A 103 -4.17 48.52 11.10
C GLU A 103 -3.51 47.52 10.16
N HIS A 104 -2.18 47.54 10.05
CA HIS A 104 -1.40 46.60 9.24
C HIS A 104 0.03 46.44 9.76
N GLY A 105 0.65 45.31 9.41
CA GLY A 105 2.05 45.05 9.69
C GLY A 105 2.29 43.91 10.68
N LYS A 106 3.58 43.64 10.90
CA LYS A 106 4.05 42.58 11.79
C LYS A 106 4.79 43.22 12.96
N TRP A 107 4.41 42.83 14.17
CA TRP A 107 4.91 43.46 15.39
C TRP A 107 5.63 42.45 16.26
N ALA A 108 6.89 42.70 16.59
CA ALA A 108 7.74 41.78 17.34
C ALA A 108 7.90 42.20 18.80
N PHE A 109 7.77 41.23 19.72
CA PHE A 109 7.94 41.47 21.15
C PHE A 109 9.42 41.39 21.57
N TYR A 110 9.82 42.35 22.40
CA TYR A 110 11.13 42.46 23.04
C TYR A 110 10.97 42.83 24.52
N VAL A 111 11.96 42.47 25.34
CA VAL A 111 12.16 43.10 26.65
C VAL A 111 13.33 44.07 26.52
N ARG A 112 13.12 45.31 26.93
CA ARG A 112 14.16 46.33 27.02
C ARG A 112 14.66 46.41 28.46
N ASN A 113 15.96 46.27 28.66
CA ASN A 113 16.63 46.50 29.94
C ASN A 113 18.00 47.14 29.69
N GLU A 114 18.35 48.20 30.43
CA GLU A 114 19.63 48.93 30.28
C GLU A 114 19.90 49.30 28.80
N GLU A 115 18.91 49.88 28.12
CA GLU A 115 18.98 50.30 26.70
C GLU A 115 19.24 49.17 25.69
N LYS A 116 19.09 47.90 26.09
CA LYS A 116 19.23 46.74 25.19
C LYS A 116 17.92 45.99 25.02
N ASP A 117 17.59 45.73 23.76
CA ASP A 117 16.41 44.95 23.39
C ASP A 117 16.73 43.47 23.23
N TYR A 118 15.97 42.64 23.94
CA TYR A 118 16.09 41.20 23.89
C TYR A 118 14.82 40.55 23.35
N ARG A 119 14.98 39.69 22.35
CA ARG A 119 13.86 38.96 21.73
C ARG A 119 13.13 38.07 22.72
N LEU A 120 11.80 38.16 22.71
CA LEU A 120 10.92 37.32 23.51
C LEU A 120 10.51 36.05 22.76
N LEU A 121 11.14 34.95 23.16
CA LEU A 121 10.79 33.61 22.69
C LEU A 121 9.58 33.06 23.47
N PRO A 122 8.76 32.16 22.90
CA PRO A 122 7.66 31.54 23.61
C PRO A 122 8.16 30.51 24.63
N SER A 123 7.42 30.34 25.72
CA SER A 123 7.61 29.26 26.67
C SER A 123 7.27 27.89 26.03
N LYS A 124 7.64 26.79 26.70
CA LYS A 124 7.32 25.44 26.19
C LYS A 124 5.81 25.17 26.15
N SER A 125 5.06 25.67 27.13
CA SER A 125 3.60 25.56 27.19
C SER A 125 2.96 26.42 26.09
N PHE A 126 3.32 27.71 26.07
CA PHE A 126 2.74 28.70 25.15
C PHE A 126 3.01 28.39 23.68
N ARG A 127 4.16 27.79 23.34
CA ARG A 127 4.45 27.40 21.95
C ARG A 127 3.39 26.46 21.35
N ARG A 128 2.67 25.71 22.19
CA ARG A 128 1.56 24.85 21.76
C ARG A 128 0.22 25.59 21.72
N ASP A 129 0.08 26.68 22.47
CA ASP A 129 -1.14 27.50 22.58
C ASP A 129 -1.15 28.68 21.61
N ILE A 130 0.00 29.16 21.12
CA ILE A 130 0.06 30.42 20.38
C ILE A 130 -0.93 30.50 19.20
N TYR A 131 -1.24 29.38 18.53
CA TYR A 131 -2.16 29.36 17.39
C TYR A 131 -3.64 29.13 17.76
N SER A 132 -3.94 28.99 19.05
CA SER A 132 -5.28 28.99 19.65
C SER A 132 -6.08 30.22 19.23
N PHE A 133 -7.39 30.10 19.09
CA PHE A 133 -8.20 31.28 18.77
C PHE A 133 -8.30 32.28 19.93
N ALA A 134 -8.30 31.81 21.18
CA ALA A 134 -8.30 32.64 22.40
C ALA A 134 -7.15 33.66 22.48
N ASN A 135 -6.07 33.46 21.72
CA ASN A 135 -4.95 34.39 21.67
C ASN A 135 -5.07 35.40 20.52
N LYS A 136 -6.23 35.51 19.89
CA LYS A 136 -6.49 36.38 18.73
C LYS A 136 -7.54 37.41 19.06
N MET A 137 -7.52 38.51 18.31
CA MET A 137 -8.56 39.52 18.35
C MET A 137 -9.16 39.68 16.96
N VAL A 138 -10.47 39.91 16.91
CA VAL A 138 -11.19 40.26 15.69
C VAL A 138 -11.65 41.70 15.85
N ASP A 139 -11.31 42.54 14.89
CA ASP A 139 -11.67 43.96 14.87
C ASP A 139 -12.14 44.32 13.45
N GLY A 140 -13.45 44.56 13.28
CA GLY A 140 -14.06 44.75 11.96
C GLY A 140 -13.72 43.62 10.97
N ASN A 141 -13.07 43.99 9.85
CA ASN A 141 -12.60 43.06 8.81
C ASN A 141 -11.16 42.57 9.04
N ARG A 142 -10.64 42.64 10.25
CA ARG A 142 -9.25 42.26 10.57
C ARG A 142 -9.18 41.22 11.67
N ILE A 143 -8.18 40.36 11.56
CA ILE A 143 -7.79 39.43 12.61
C ILE A 143 -6.34 39.69 13.01
N ILE A 144 -6.14 39.95 14.30
CA ILE A 144 -4.81 40.10 14.89
C ILE A 144 -4.46 38.79 15.56
N GLU A 145 -3.38 38.16 15.08
CA GLU A 145 -2.98 36.84 15.58
C GLU A 145 -1.48 36.78 15.92
N PRO A 146 -1.12 36.10 17.03
CA PRO A 146 0.26 35.84 17.35
C PRO A 146 0.82 34.70 16.50
N TYR A 147 2.12 34.79 16.20
CA TYR A 147 2.86 33.77 15.48
C TYR A 147 4.32 33.73 15.94
N ILE A 148 5.04 32.69 15.52
CA ILE A 148 6.47 32.53 15.78
C ILE A 148 7.23 32.80 14.48
N THR A 149 8.12 33.79 14.49
CA THR A 149 9.00 34.10 13.35
C THR A 149 9.99 32.97 13.06
N VAL A 150 10.62 32.97 11.88
CA VAL A 150 11.68 31.99 11.53
C VAL A 150 12.84 32.00 12.53
N LYS A 151 13.13 33.16 13.14
CA LYS A 151 14.16 33.32 14.19
C LYS A 151 13.66 32.94 15.60
N GLY A 152 12.43 32.47 15.74
CA GLY A 152 11.84 31.94 16.98
C GLY A 152 11.13 32.96 17.87
N ASN A 153 11.12 34.24 17.49
CA ASN A 153 10.50 35.33 18.27
C ASN A 153 8.97 35.24 18.23
N VAL A 154 8.30 35.60 19.33
CA VAL A 154 6.85 35.82 19.34
C VAL A 154 6.54 37.17 18.72
N SER A 155 5.52 37.23 17.87
CA SER A 155 5.12 38.44 17.14
C SER A 155 3.62 38.42 16.86
N LEU A 156 3.01 39.58 16.64
CA LEU A 156 1.64 39.75 16.17
C LEU A 156 1.62 40.09 14.69
N ALA A 157 0.56 39.70 14.00
CA ALA A 157 0.26 40.16 12.65
C ALA A 157 -1.22 40.51 12.56
N ALA A 158 -1.52 41.71 12.07
CA ALA A 158 -2.85 42.10 11.62
C ALA A 158 -3.05 41.61 10.18
N LYS A 159 -4.18 40.96 9.91
CA LYS A 159 -4.50 40.38 8.60
C LYS A 159 -5.96 40.67 8.26
N ASP A 160 -6.23 41.04 7.02
CA ASP A 160 -7.62 41.21 6.59
C ASP A 160 -8.34 39.86 6.43
N THR A 161 -9.63 39.89 6.75
CA THR A 161 -10.58 38.82 6.48
C THR A 161 -11.09 38.88 5.05
N VAL A 162 -11.18 40.09 4.49
CA VAL A 162 -11.63 40.40 3.12
C VAL A 162 -10.56 41.24 2.41
N LEU A 163 -10.09 40.79 1.25
CA LEU A 163 -9.27 41.56 0.31
C LEU A 163 -9.89 41.44 -1.08
N ASP A 164 -9.87 42.53 -1.86
CA ASP A 164 -10.38 42.57 -3.24
C ASP A 164 -11.78 41.95 -3.42
N ASN A 165 -12.70 42.25 -2.48
CA ASN A 165 -14.06 41.68 -2.41
C ASN A 165 -14.14 40.15 -2.28
N GLN A 166 -13.03 39.48 -1.95
CA GLN A 166 -12.99 38.05 -1.67
C GLN A 166 -12.71 37.77 -0.19
N ILE A 167 -13.43 36.80 0.37
CA ILE A 167 -13.19 36.35 1.74
C ILE A 167 -11.95 35.45 1.73
N HIS A 168 -10.85 35.95 2.31
CA HIS A 168 -9.61 35.20 2.45
C HIS A 168 -9.52 34.46 3.78
N ARG A 169 -10.21 34.96 4.81
CA ARG A 169 -10.26 34.35 6.14
C ARG A 169 -11.60 34.58 6.80
N ILE A 170 -12.03 33.56 7.53
CA ILE A 170 -13.22 33.62 8.37
C ILE A 170 -12.77 33.43 9.81
N PRO A 171 -12.85 34.47 10.67
CA PRO A 171 -12.64 34.30 12.09
C PRO A 171 -13.65 33.29 12.62
N ASN A 172 -13.16 32.19 13.18
CA ASN A 172 -14.00 31.13 13.69
C ASN A 172 -13.25 30.32 14.73
N TYR A 173 -14.00 29.65 15.60
CA TYR A 173 -13.50 28.62 16.49
C TYR A 173 -14.63 27.69 16.93
N VAL A 174 -14.24 26.48 17.34
CA VAL A 174 -15.04 25.58 18.17
C VAL A 174 -14.62 25.77 19.63
N ASP A 175 -15.58 25.96 20.52
CA ASP A 175 -15.34 26.10 21.98
C ASP A 175 -15.92 24.97 22.80
N ASN A 176 -16.89 24.24 22.24
CA ASN A 176 -17.45 23.06 22.86
C ASN A 176 -17.43 21.89 21.87
N VAL A 177 -16.79 20.80 22.29
CA VAL A 177 -16.71 19.55 21.54
C VAL A 177 -17.17 18.46 22.47
N THR A 178 -18.27 17.81 22.15
CA THR A 178 -18.81 16.71 22.95
C THR A 178 -19.02 15.48 22.09
N THR A 179 -18.92 14.33 22.73
CA THR A 179 -19.24 13.04 22.11
C THR A 179 -20.57 12.57 22.66
N PHE A 180 -21.52 12.29 21.78
CA PHE A 180 -22.80 11.74 22.15
C PHE A 180 -23.05 10.49 21.29
N GLN A 181 -23.12 9.33 21.94
CA GLN A 181 -23.17 8.03 21.27
C GLN A 181 -22.05 7.85 20.23
N SER A 182 -22.39 7.56 18.97
CA SER A 182 -21.51 7.45 17.80
C SER A 182 -21.37 8.79 17.03
N SER A 183 -21.76 9.92 17.64
CA SER A 183 -21.71 11.26 17.04
C SER A 183 -20.76 12.22 17.75
N LEU A 184 -20.16 13.11 16.96
CA LEU A 184 -19.37 14.24 17.44
C LEU A 184 -20.19 15.53 17.29
N VAL A 185 -20.50 16.18 18.40
CA VAL A 185 -21.21 17.46 18.42
C VAL A 185 -20.17 18.58 18.55
N LEU A 186 -20.22 19.52 17.62
CA LEU A 186 -19.34 20.67 17.53
C LEU A 186 -20.17 21.94 17.70
N GLU A 187 -19.79 22.78 18.65
CA GLU A 187 -20.41 24.07 18.88
C GLU A 187 -19.32 25.14 18.95
N GLY A 188 -19.61 26.30 18.36
CA GLY A 188 -18.60 27.33 18.26
C GLY A 188 -19.15 28.65 17.79
N TRP A 189 -18.20 29.53 17.51
CA TRP A 189 -18.43 30.87 17.00
C TRP A 189 -17.79 31.04 15.63
N ALA A 190 -18.43 31.76 14.72
CA ALA A 190 -17.87 32.12 13.43
C ALA A 190 -18.48 33.42 12.90
N ASN A 191 -17.64 34.30 12.38
CA ASN A 191 -18.09 35.55 11.77
C ASN A 191 -18.04 35.44 10.24
N PHE A 192 -19.21 35.26 9.63
CA PHE A 192 -19.37 35.15 8.18
C PHE A 192 -19.70 36.46 7.47
N HIS A 193 -19.65 37.61 8.14
CA HIS A 193 -20.16 38.89 7.60
C HIS A 193 -21.58 38.71 7.00
N SER A 194 -22.09 39.63 6.17
CA SER A 194 -23.44 39.60 5.58
C SER A 194 -23.68 38.48 4.53
N LEU A 195 -22.94 37.36 4.62
CA LEU A 195 -23.18 36.17 3.80
C LEU A 195 -24.47 35.47 4.19
N ASP A 196 -25.12 34.88 3.19
CA ASP A 196 -26.26 34.01 3.41
C ASP A 196 -25.79 32.68 4.02
N LYS A 197 -26.15 32.49 5.29
CA LYS A 197 -25.68 31.39 6.12
C LYS A 197 -26.35 30.05 5.79
N GLN A 198 -27.45 30.07 5.03
CA GLN A 198 -28.19 28.86 4.68
C GLN A 198 -27.41 27.90 3.77
N TYR A 199 -26.43 28.44 3.01
CA TYR A 199 -25.61 27.66 2.08
C TYR A 199 -24.26 27.22 2.66
N ILE A 200 -24.03 27.43 3.96
CA ILE A 200 -22.78 27.05 4.62
C ILE A 200 -22.92 25.64 5.21
N GLN A 201 -22.00 24.75 4.84
CA GLN A 201 -21.98 23.37 5.32
C GLN A 201 -20.69 23.03 6.06
N LEU A 202 -20.77 22.05 6.96
CA LEU A 202 -19.59 21.46 7.58
C LEU A 202 -19.03 20.38 6.64
N LEU A 203 -17.81 20.60 6.16
CA LEU A 203 -17.05 19.63 5.38
C LEU A 203 -16.08 18.88 6.28
N ILE A 204 -16.22 17.55 6.34
CA ILE A 204 -15.31 16.63 7.03
C ILE A 204 -14.47 15.90 5.99
N GLN A 205 -13.24 16.36 5.75
CA GLN A 205 -12.39 15.86 4.69
C GLN A 205 -11.23 15.00 5.23
N LYS A 206 -11.03 13.82 4.65
CA LYS A 206 -9.88 12.97 4.96
C LYS A 206 -8.60 13.63 4.42
N ARG A 207 -7.59 13.79 5.28
CA ARG A 207 -6.32 14.40 4.92
C ARG A 207 -5.62 13.62 3.81
N ASP A 208 -5.02 14.36 2.88
CA ASP A 208 -4.33 13.82 1.72
C ASP A 208 -5.23 12.93 0.85
N SER A 209 -6.55 13.21 0.83
CA SER A 209 -7.55 12.45 0.07
C SER A 209 -8.67 13.37 -0.40
N THR A 210 -9.37 12.97 -1.47
CA THR A 210 -10.62 13.61 -1.91
C THR A 210 -11.83 13.09 -1.15
N PHE A 211 -11.67 12.08 -0.29
CA PHE A 211 -12.77 11.49 0.47
C PHE A 211 -13.26 12.47 1.55
N HIS A 212 -14.56 12.71 1.58
CA HIS A 212 -15.15 13.69 2.48
C HIS A 212 -16.63 13.38 2.74
N TYR A 213 -17.15 14.00 3.78
CA TYR A 213 -18.58 14.02 4.09
C TYR A 213 -19.02 15.44 4.39
N TYR A 214 -20.32 15.66 4.25
CA TYR A 214 -20.99 16.89 4.60
C TYR A 214 -21.87 16.65 5.82
N SER A 215 -21.96 17.66 6.68
CA SER A 215 -22.91 17.71 7.78
C SER A 215 -23.56 19.10 7.79
N PRO A 216 -24.89 19.17 7.99
CA PRO A 216 -25.57 20.45 8.08
C PRO A 216 -25.11 21.24 9.31
N ILE A 217 -25.12 22.57 9.18
CA ILE A 217 -24.86 23.49 10.30
C ILE A 217 -26.19 24.11 10.72
N THR A 218 -26.44 24.09 12.02
CA THR A 218 -27.54 24.83 12.64
C THR A 218 -26.99 26.10 13.29
N TRP A 219 -27.54 27.25 12.90
CA TRP A 219 -27.19 28.54 13.49
C TRP A 219 -28.05 28.80 14.73
N LEU A 220 -27.40 28.98 15.88
CA LEU A 220 -28.06 29.23 17.16
C LEU A 220 -28.28 30.74 17.41
N SER A 221 -27.42 31.56 16.83
CA SER A 221 -27.51 33.02 16.75
C SER A 221 -26.79 33.48 15.48
N ASP A 222 -26.61 34.79 15.30
CA ASP A 222 -25.88 35.33 14.16
C ASP A 222 -24.44 34.83 14.02
N ASP A 223 -23.81 34.46 15.11
CA ASP A 223 -22.40 34.11 15.16
C ASP A 223 -22.15 32.77 15.85
N ARG A 224 -23.16 32.15 16.46
CA ARG A 224 -23.08 30.82 17.08
C ARG A 224 -23.62 29.74 16.16
N TRP A 225 -22.86 28.67 16.03
CA TRP A 225 -23.19 27.53 15.20
C TRP A 225 -23.05 26.21 15.96
N LYS A 226 -23.81 25.22 15.52
CA LYS A 226 -23.79 23.84 15.99
C LYS A 226 -23.81 22.90 14.79
N ALA A 227 -23.01 21.83 14.85
CA ALA A 227 -23.04 20.76 13.86
C ALA A 227 -22.88 19.40 14.55
N THR A 228 -23.61 18.40 14.06
CA THR A 228 -23.53 17.02 14.55
C THR A 228 -22.99 16.14 13.44
N VAL A 229 -21.84 15.51 13.69
CA VAL A 229 -21.22 14.57 12.76
C VAL A 229 -21.49 13.16 13.23
N SER A 230 -22.43 12.48 12.58
CA SER A 230 -22.73 11.06 12.81
C SER A 230 -21.68 10.18 12.15
N PHE A 231 -21.08 9.27 12.91
CA PHE A 231 -20.10 8.29 12.40
C PHE A 231 -20.67 6.88 12.23
N SER A 232 -21.91 6.62 12.69
CA SER A 232 -22.57 5.31 12.53
C SER A 232 -23.24 5.15 11.16
N GLU A 233 -23.67 6.24 10.52
CA GLU A 233 -24.34 6.21 9.20
C GLU A 233 -23.38 6.02 8.01
N ASN A 234 -22.08 6.22 8.22
CA ASN A 234 -21.09 6.32 7.15
C ASN A 234 -19.81 5.54 7.51
N ASP A 235 -19.23 4.75 6.58
CA ASP A 235 -17.96 4.05 6.83
C ASP A 235 -16.76 5.00 6.71
N TYR A 236 -16.57 5.90 7.68
CA TYR A 236 -15.43 6.82 7.74
C TYR A 236 -14.10 6.06 7.79
N PRO A 237 -13.26 6.05 6.72
CA PRO A 237 -12.00 5.32 6.71
C PRO A 237 -11.03 5.73 7.82
N LYS A 238 -10.10 4.81 8.14
CA LYS A 238 -8.94 5.10 8.99
C LYS A 238 -8.15 6.30 8.43
N GLY A 239 -7.65 7.16 9.31
CA GLY A 239 -6.86 8.31 8.87
C GLY A 239 -7.04 9.53 9.74
N ILE A 240 -6.67 10.68 9.19
CA ILE A 240 -6.87 11.99 9.81
C ILE A 240 -8.00 12.69 9.05
N TRP A 241 -8.92 13.29 9.79
CA TRP A 241 -10.06 14.02 9.30
C TRP A 241 -9.95 15.48 9.70
N ASP A 242 -10.14 16.35 8.73
CA ASP A 242 -10.03 17.79 8.82
C ASP A 242 -11.40 18.43 8.61
N TYR A 243 -11.79 19.31 9.53
CA TYR A 243 -13.07 20.01 9.53
C TYR A 243 -12.94 21.41 8.91
N TYR A 244 -13.87 21.75 8.03
CA TYR A 244 -13.93 23.03 7.34
C TYR A 244 -15.36 23.53 7.28
N PHE A 245 -15.52 24.85 7.24
CA PHE A 245 -16.69 25.44 6.61
C PHE A 245 -16.49 25.43 5.10
N LEU A 246 -17.50 24.99 4.36
CA LEU A 246 -17.58 25.10 2.91
C LEU A 246 -18.65 26.13 2.56
N LEU A 247 -18.27 27.11 1.74
CA LEU A 247 -19.19 28.06 1.12
C LEU A 247 -19.70 27.51 -0.22
N ASP A 248 -20.83 28.02 -0.69
CA ASP A 248 -21.40 27.73 -2.02
C ASP A 248 -20.44 28.06 -3.18
N SER A 249 -19.57 29.07 -2.97
CA SER A 249 -18.48 29.40 -3.90
C SER A 249 -17.40 28.32 -4.04
N GLY A 250 -17.46 27.24 -3.27
CA GLY A 250 -16.45 26.18 -3.20
C GLY A 250 -15.28 26.50 -2.26
N GLN A 251 -15.22 27.70 -1.69
CA GLN A 251 -14.16 28.10 -0.76
C GLN A 251 -14.26 27.37 0.59
N LYS A 252 -13.11 26.91 1.11
CA LYS A 252 -13.01 26.10 2.34
C LYS A 252 -12.21 26.80 3.42
N PHE A 253 -12.78 26.91 4.62
CA PHE A 253 -12.15 27.57 5.76
C PHE A 253 -11.94 26.60 6.93
N ARG A 254 -10.68 26.39 7.35
CA ARG A 254 -10.34 25.47 8.45
C ARG A 254 -10.95 25.95 9.76
N ILE A 255 -11.63 25.03 10.45
CA ILE A 255 -12.17 25.29 11.78
C ILE A 255 -11.05 25.35 12.82
N LYS A 256 -10.98 26.43 13.60
CA LYS A 256 -10.02 26.59 14.72
C LYS A 256 -10.60 26.05 16.03
N VAL A 257 -9.72 25.79 16.99
CA VAL A 257 -10.13 25.45 18.36
C VAL A 257 -9.90 26.67 19.24
N GLN A 258 -10.87 26.99 20.10
CA GLN A 258 -10.82 28.16 20.97
C GLN A 258 -9.55 28.13 21.79
N ASP A 259 -9.34 27.03 22.53
CA ASP A 259 -8.14 26.72 23.28
C ASP A 259 -7.96 25.23 23.57
N LYS A 260 -6.91 24.88 24.33
CA LYS A 260 -6.65 23.49 24.67
C LYS A 260 -7.68 22.89 25.62
N GLN A 261 -8.28 23.69 26.49
CA GLN A 261 -9.29 23.24 27.45
C GLN A 261 -10.52 22.69 26.73
N THR A 262 -10.87 23.25 25.56
CA THR A 262 -11.94 22.76 24.66
C THR A 262 -11.89 21.25 24.41
N LEU A 263 -10.69 20.63 24.34
CA LEU A 263 -10.53 19.20 24.07
C LEU A 263 -9.98 18.39 25.26
N THR A 264 -9.85 19.00 26.44
CA THR A 264 -9.13 18.37 27.57
C THR A 264 -9.94 17.22 28.20
N ASN A 265 -11.26 17.23 28.04
CA ASN A 265 -12.20 16.24 28.60
C ASN A 265 -13.01 15.47 27.55
N THR A 266 -12.64 15.54 26.27
CA THR A 266 -13.33 14.74 25.24
C THR A 266 -12.87 13.29 25.31
N ASP A 267 -13.77 12.40 25.73
CA ASP A 267 -13.57 10.96 25.61
C ASP A 267 -13.39 10.57 24.14
N PRO A 268 -12.62 9.50 23.84
CA PRO A 268 -12.56 8.96 22.51
C PRO A 268 -13.95 8.46 22.09
N LEU A 269 -14.41 8.95 20.94
CA LEU A 269 -15.63 8.48 20.30
C LEU A 269 -15.38 7.10 19.70
N PHE A 270 -16.30 6.17 19.90
CA PHE A 270 -16.29 4.88 19.22
C PHE A 270 -17.45 4.81 18.24
N TYR A 271 -17.20 4.26 17.06
CA TYR A 271 -18.24 4.03 16.05
C TYR A 271 -17.99 2.67 15.39
N GLN A 272 -19.07 2.00 15.00
CA GLN A 272 -19.04 0.69 14.36
C GLN A 272 -18.94 0.84 12.83
N THR A 273 -18.13 0.01 12.19
CA THR A 273 -18.14 -0.17 10.72
C THR A 273 -18.69 -1.55 10.38
N ASP A 274 -18.83 -1.92 9.11
CA ASP A 274 -19.31 -3.26 8.72
C ASP A 274 -18.48 -4.41 9.34
N LYS A 275 -17.20 -4.14 9.67
CA LYS A 275 -16.23 -5.15 10.08
C LYS A 275 -15.82 -5.05 11.55
N GLU A 276 -15.63 -3.83 12.05
CA GLU A 276 -15.00 -3.59 13.35
C GLU A 276 -15.29 -2.19 13.91
N SER A 277 -15.12 -2.00 15.21
CA SER A 277 -15.16 -0.70 15.85
C SER A 277 -13.91 0.12 15.55
N ARG A 278 -14.11 1.42 15.37
CA ARG A 278 -13.05 2.42 15.28
C ARG A 278 -13.12 3.37 16.47
N GLU A 279 -11.95 3.86 16.86
CA GLU A 279 -11.76 4.90 17.86
C GLU A 279 -11.42 6.19 17.10
N LEU A 280 -12.23 7.23 17.29
CA LEU A 280 -12.02 8.56 16.79
C LEU A 280 -11.54 9.44 17.95
N LYS A 281 -10.34 10.01 17.80
CA LYS A 281 -9.78 10.96 18.76
C LYS A 281 -9.63 12.34 18.15
N THR A 282 -10.34 13.31 18.71
CA THR A 282 -10.24 14.73 18.35
C THR A 282 -8.99 15.36 18.96
N TYR A 283 -8.34 16.25 18.21
CA TYR A 283 -7.10 16.92 18.65
C TYR A 283 -6.87 18.25 17.92
N ILE A 284 -6.04 19.10 18.52
CA ILE A 284 -5.60 20.38 17.92
C ILE A 284 -4.34 20.15 17.09
N THR A 285 -4.37 20.59 15.84
CA THR A 285 -3.19 20.59 14.96
C THR A 285 -2.15 21.64 15.41
N LYS A 286 -0.93 21.53 14.88
CA LYS A 286 0.14 22.53 15.15
C LYS A 286 -0.24 23.97 14.78
N LYS A 287 -1.24 24.19 13.92
CA LYS A 287 -1.75 25.50 13.48
C LYS A 287 -3.10 25.87 14.14
N GLY A 288 -3.41 25.26 15.29
CA GLY A 288 -4.61 25.58 16.08
C GLY A 288 -5.94 25.12 15.47
N SER A 289 -5.92 24.23 14.46
CA SER A 289 -7.13 23.77 13.75
C SER A 289 -7.63 22.45 14.30
N LEU A 290 -8.95 22.24 14.26
CA LEU A 290 -9.61 21.01 14.67
C LEU A 290 -9.33 19.88 13.66
N SER A 291 -8.96 18.72 14.18
CA SER A 291 -8.85 17.48 13.42
C SER A 291 -9.22 16.29 14.29
N SER A 292 -9.62 15.21 13.66
CA SER A 292 -9.86 13.93 14.32
C SER A 292 -8.99 12.84 13.71
N LYS A 293 -8.60 11.86 14.51
CA LYS A 293 -7.84 10.70 14.04
C LYS A 293 -8.66 9.44 14.28
N SER A 294 -9.09 8.81 13.20
CA SER A 294 -9.74 7.50 13.22
C SER A 294 -8.70 6.39 13.13
N LYS A 295 -8.80 5.42 14.03
CA LYS A 295 -7.99 4.20 14.05
C LYS A 295 -8.85 3.02 14.49
N MET A 296 -8.44 1.81 14.15
CA MET A 296 -9.06 0.59 14.66
C MET A 296 -9.04 0.56 16.20
N ALA A 297 -10.18 0.27 16.81
CA ALA A 297 -10.30 0.08 18.25
C ALA A 297 -9.94 -1.36 18.62
N PHE A 298 -9.24 -1.53 19.74
CA PHE A 298 -8.84 -2.85 20.22
C PHE A 298 -8.83 -2.93 21.74
N ILE A 299 -9.11 -4.11 22.27
CA ILE A 299 -9.01 -4.42 23.69
C ILE A 299 -7.75 -5.24 23.91
N LYS A 300 -6.92 -4.83 24.87
CA LYS A 300 -5.68 -5.55 25.21
C LYS A 300 -6.02 -6.75 26.08
N VAL A 301 -5.44 -7.90 25.75
CA VAL A 301 -5.53 -9.11 26.56
C VAL A 301 -4.16 -9.45 27.14
N ARG A 302 -4.10 -9.68 28.46
CA ARG A 302 -2.92 -10.13 29.19
C ARG A 302 -3.12 -11.57 29.68
N ASN A 303 -1.99 -12.26 29.92
CA ASN A 303 -1.95 -13.61 30.47
C ASN A 303 -2.91 -14.55 29.73
N LEU A 304 -2.89 -14.49 28.38
CA LEU A 304 -3.75 -15.32 27.56
C LEU A 304 -3.25 -16.77 27.62
N GLU A 305 -4.09 -17.63 28.15
CA GLU A 305 -3.89 -19.07 28.23
C GLU A 305 -4.99 -19.77 27.45
N SER A 306 -4.64 -20.89 26.84
CA SER A 306 -5.61 -21.77 26.21
C SER A 306 -5.33 -23.21 26.62
N GLU A 307 -6.37 -24.02 26.62
CA GLU A 307 -6.29 -25.46 26.88
C GLU A 307 -7.21 -26.20 25.90
N ALA A 308 -6.72 -27.28 25.29
CA ALA A 308 -7.55 -28.24 24.58
C ALA A 308 -8.15 -29.20 25.62
N VAL A 309 -9.48 -29.20 25.72
CA VAL A 309 -10.22 -30.02 26.69
C VAL A 309 -10.44 -31.42 26.13
N ASP A 310 -10.79 -31.51 24.84
CA ASP A 310 -10.93 -32.75 24.10
C ASP A 310 -10.68 -32.51 22.59
N ASN A 311 -11.14 -33.44 21.73
CA ASN A 311 -10.94 -33.38 20.29
C ASN A 311 -11.64 -32.22 19.57
N TRP A 312 -12.58 -31.54 20.22
CA TRP A 312 -13.39 -30.45 19.62
C TRP A 312 -13.50 -29.22 20.52
N ASN A 313 -13.29 -29.36 21.82
CA ASN A 313 -13.49 -28.31 22.80
C ASN A 313 -12.16 -27.69 23.24
N THR A 314 -12.15 -26.36 23.31
CA THR A 314 -11.07 -25.57 23.93
C THR A 314 -11.63 -24.62 24.96
N LYS A 315 -10.77 -24.25 25.92
CA LYS A 315 -11.03 -23.16 26.85
C LYS A 315 -9.95 -22.11 26.69
N LEU A 316 -10.37 -20.87 26.42
CA LEU A 316 -9.49 -19.70 26.36
C LEU A 316 -9.78 -18.80 27.57
N LYS A 317 -8.74 -18.35 28.28
CA LYS A 317 -8.87 -17.46 29.43
C LYS A 317 -7.81 -16.36 29.44
N GLY A 318 -8.11 -15.23 30.04
CA GLY A 318 -7.16 -14.14 30.20
C GLY A 318 -7.75 -12.90 30.85
N SER A 319 -6.97 -11.82 30.90
CA SER A 319 -7.37 -10.54 31.51
C SER A 319 -7.52 -9.45 30.43
N LEU A 320 -8.73 -8.92 30.29
CA LEU A 320 -9.09 -7.79 29.44
C LEU A 320 -8.74 -6.47 30.13
N ARG A 321 -8.09 -5.56 29.41
CA ARG A 321 -7.78 -4.20 29.90
C ARG A 321 -8.26 -3.14 28.93
N SER A 322 -9.37 -2.50 29.27
CA SER A 322 -9.89 -1.30 28.61
C SER A 322 -10.90 -0.59 29.50
N TYR A 323 -10.90 0.75 29.52
CA TYR A 323 -11.92 1.53 30.24
C TYR A 323 -13.32 1.35 29.62
N ILE A 324 -13.39 1.05 28.31
CA ILE A 324 -14.66 0.89 27.57
C ILE A 324 -15.51 -0.27 28.08
N LEU A 325 -14.92 -1.23 28.80
CA LEU A 325 -15.66 -2.33 29.43
C LEU A 325 -16.64 -1.81 30.50
N LYS A 326 -16.34 -0.65 31.12
CA LYS A 326 -17.23 -0.01 32.09
C LYS A 326 -18.43 0.67 31.42
N SER A 327 -18.35 0.96 30.12
CA SER A 327 -19.42 1.60 29.35
C SER A 327 -20.41 0.60 28.76
N HIS A 328 -20.17 -0.69 28.95
CA HIS A 328 -21.03 -1.76 28.47
C HIS A 328 -22.36 -1.80 29.23
N ASN A 329 -23.47 -1.94 28.51
CA ASN A 329 -24.77 -2.20 29.11
C ASN A 329 -24.75 -3.56 29.83
N PRO A 330 -24.90 -3.61 31.17
CA PRO A 330 -24.82 -4.84 31.94
C PRO A 330 -25.94 -5.84 31.66
N ASP A 331 -27.06 -5.40 31.06
CA ASP A 331 -28.21 -6.25 30.73
C ASP A 331 -28.03 -7.03 29.41
N VAL A 332 -27.00 -6.68 28.63
CA VAL A 332 -26.70 -7.35 27.35
C VAL A 332 -25.49 -8.26 27.54
N PRO A 333 -25.50 -9.53 27.08
CA PRO A 333 -24.35 -10.39 27.22
C PRO A 333 -23.16 -9.90 26.39
N ILE A 334 -21.96 -9.87 27.00
CA ILE A 334 -20.71 -9.72 26.25
C ILE A 334 -20.51 -10.95 25.38
N LYS A 335 -20.18 -10.75 24.10
CA LYS A 335 -19.95 -11.86 23.15
C LYS A 335 -18.52 -11.87 22.62
N MET A 336 -17.97 -13.07 22.44
CA MET A 336 -16.86 -13.30 21.52
C MET A 336 -17.44 -13.48 20.11
N VAL A 337 -16.96 -12.71 19.16
CA VAL A 337 -17.42 -12.78 17.76
C VAL A 337 -16.27 -13.25 16.88
N LEU A 338 -16.49 -14.31 16.13
CA LEU A 338 -15.56 -14.84 15.14
C LEU A 338 -16.06 -14.46 13.75
N ARG A 339 -15.36 -13.57 13.06
CA ARG A 339 -15.65 -13.26 11.65
C ARG A 339 -14.82 -14.14 10.75
N GLN A 340 -15.44 -14.89 9.86
CA GLN A 340 -14.70 -15.63 8.84
C GLN A 340 -14.08 -14.66 7.82
N ARG A 341 -12.80 -14.85 7.50
CA ARG A 341 -12.10 -13.99 6.54
C ARG A 341 -12.59 -14.25 5.12
N ASN A 342 -12.65 -13.17 4.34
CA ASN A 342 -13.15 -13.15 2.97
C ASN A 342 -14.65 -13.50 2.84
N THR A 343 -15.39 -13.49 3.95
CA THR A 343 -16.85 -13.60 3.92
C THR A 343 -17.44 -12.51 4.82
N GLU A 344 -18.76 -12.39 4.76
CA GLU A 344 -19.56 -11.55 5.67
C GLU A 344 -20.12 -12.36 6.85
N GLN A 345 -19.63 -13.60 7.04
CA GLN A 345 -20.15 -14.49 8.06
C GLN A 345 -19.53 -14.20 9.44
N PHE A 346 -20.42 -14.04 10.42
CA PHE A 346 -20.08 -13.85 11.83
C PHE A 346 -20.69 -14.98 12.66
N TYR A 347 -19.93 -15.41 13.66
CA TYR A 347 -20.38 -16.37 14.66
C TYR A 347 -20.23 -15.71 16.03
N GLU A 348 -21.31 -15.66 16.80
CA GLU A 348 -21.36 -14.95 18.06
C GLU A 348 -21.56 -15.91 19.24
N PHE A 349 -20.75 -15.75 20.27
CA PHE A 349 -20.74 -16.63 21.44
C PHE A 349 -20.78 -15.79 22.72
N PRO A 350 -21.80 -15.91 23.58
CA PRO A 350 -21.81 -15.22 24.87
C PRO A 350 -20.65 -15.74 25.74
N ILE A 351 -19.98 -14.84 26.46
CA ILE A 351 -18.85 -15.19 27.33
C ILE A 351 -19.04 -14.66 28.75
N LYS A 352 -18.41 -15.34 29.72
CA LYS A 352 -18.38 -14.88 31.10
C LYS A 352 -17.22 -13.90 31.27
N VAL A 353 -17.53 -12.72 31.77
CA VAL A 353 -16.55 -11.67 32.10
C VAL A 353 -16.81 -11.22 33.54
N ALA A 354 -15.77 -11.21 34.36
CA ALA A 354 -15.86 -10.80 35.77
C ALA A 354 -14.73 -9.81 36.10
N PRO A 355 -14.92 -8.88 37.05
CA PRO A 355 -13.84 -8.02 37.54
C PRO A 355 -12.64 -8.86 38.03
N ASP A 356 -11.43 -8.43 37.69
CA ASP A 356 -10.20 -9.07 38.17
C ASP A 356 -9.91 -8.59 39.61
N PRO A 357 -9.95 -9.43 40.64
CA PRO A 357 -9.70 -8.99 42.02
C PRO A 357 -8.25 -8.52 42.25
N MET A 358 -7.32 -8.87 41.36
CA MET A 358 -5.90 -8.53 41.47
C MET A 358 -5.49 -7.35 40.57
N SER A 359 -6.38 -6.81 39.74
CA SER A 359 -6.08 -5.65 38.90
C SER A 359 -7.32 -4.88 38.44
N GLU A 360 -7.17 -3.64 37.95
CA GLU A 360 -8.29 -2.86 37.39
C GLU A 360 -8.83 -3.40 36.03
N GLY A 361 -8.65 -4.69 35.74
CA GLY A 361 -9.10 -5.35 34.52
C GLY A 361 -10.32 -6.25 34.74
N TYR A 362 -10.65 -7.03 33.72
CA TYR A 362 -11.69 -8.05 33.79
C TYR A 362 -11.13 -9.39 33.34
N LEU A 363 -11.40 -10.46 34.09
CA LEU A 363 -11.12 -11.82 33.67
C LEU A 363 -12.22 -12.28 32.72
N PHE A 364 -11.84 -13.00 31.66
CA PHE A 364 -12.80 -13.65 30.78
C PHE A 364 -12.47 -15.14 30.62
N GLU A 365 -13.52 -15.92 30.43
CA GLU A 365 -13.43 -17.30 29.99
C GLU A 365 -14.29 -17.51 28.74
N PHE A 366 -13.71 -18.16 27.74
CA PHE A 366 -14.36 -18.52 26.49
C PHE A 366 -14.20 -20.03 26.25
N PRO A 367 -15.15 -20.85 26.73
CA PRO A 367 -15.28 -22.22 26.25
C PRO A 367 -15.76 -22.19 24.80
N PHE A 368 -15.15 -23.00 23.94
CA PHE A 368 -15.40 -22.97 22.52
C PHE A 368 -15.31 -24.35 21.89
N ASN A 369 -16.37 -24.74 21.19
CA ASN A 369 -16.40 -25.94 20.37
C ASN A 369 -16.14 -25.57 18.91
N TYR A 370 -15.09 -26.14 18.32
CA TYR A 370 -14.73 -25.86 16.94
C TYR A 370 -15.82 -26.27 15.93
N ARG A 371 -16.69 -27.21 16.27
CA ARG A 371 -17.82 -27.62 15.40
C ARG A 371 -18.80 -26.48 15.13
N ASP A 372 -18.84 -25.48 15.99
CA ASP A 372 -19.80 -24.37 15.89
C ASP A 372 -19.48 -23.40 14.73
N VAL A 373 -18.24 -23.42 14.22
CA VAL A 373 -17.80 -22.52 13.13
C VAL A 373 -17.24 -23.24 11.91
N ILE A 374 -16.89 -24.52 12.02
CA ILE A 374 -16.27 -25.26 10.92
C ILE A 374 -17.36 -25.71 9.94
N PRO A 375 -17.34 -25.24 8.68
CA PRO A 375 -18.25 -25.75 7.66
C PRO A 375 -17.75 -27.13 7.18
N PHE A 376 -18.44 -28.20 7.58
CA PHE A 376 -18.06 -29.57 7.21
C PHE A 376 -18.32 -29.92 5.74
N SER A 377 -19.11 -29.10 5.04
CA SER A 377 -19.41 -29.27 3.61
C SER A 377 -18.28 -28.82 2.69
N ASN A 378 -17.46 -27.85 3.10
CA ASN A 378 -16.32 -27.38 2.31
C ASN A 378 -15.14 -26.99 3.24
N LEU A 379 -14.30 -27.98 3.55
CA LEU A 379 -13.17 -27.82 4.45
C LEU A 379 -11.93 -27.31 3.70
N GLU A 380 -11.76 -25.99 3.69
CA GLU A 380 -10.52 -25.35 3.24
C GLU A 380 -9.68 -24.79 4.39
N ASN A 381 -8.56 -24.14 4.06
CA ASN A 381 -7.79 -23.34 5.02
C ASN A 381 -8.58 -22.08 5.41
N ILE A 382 -9.42 -22.19 6.44
CA ILE A 382 -10.27 -21.09 6.90
C ILE A 382 -9.58 -20.34 8.06
N ARG A 383 -9.81 -19.03 8.11
CA ARG A 383 -9.34 -18.18 9.20
C ARG A 383 -10.46 -17.31 9.70
N TRP A 384 -10.52 -17.14 11.02
CA TRP A 384 -11.45 -16.23 11.66
C TRP A 384 -10.71 -15.16 12.44
N ASP A 385 -11.22 -13.94 12.35
CA ASP A 385 -10.80 -12.82 13.15
C ASP A 385 -11.66 -12.77 14.41
N ALA A 386 -11.05 -12.86 15.60
CA ALA A 386 -11.73 -12.80 16.89
C ALA A 386 -11.92 -11.36 17.43
N TYR A 387 -13.15 -11.01 17.77
CA TYR A 387 -13.57 -9.72 18.33
C TYR A 387 -14.26 -9.93 19.66
N LEU A 388 -14.20 -8.93 20.52
CA LEU A 388 -15.10 -8.80 21.66
C LEU A 388 -16.20 -7.82 21.29
N GLN A 389 -17.46 -8.26 21.31
CA GLN A 389 -18.62 -7.41 21.11
C GLN A 389 -19.10 -6.89 22.45
N LEU A 390 -19.22 -5.57 22.54
CA LEU A 390 -19.80 -4.85 23.67
C LEU A 390 -20.97 -4.02 23.15
N HIS A 391 -22.09 -4.08 23.86
CA HIS A 391 -23.18 -3.13 23.66
C HIS A 391 -22.86 -1.84 24.41
N ILE A 392 -22.50 -0.77 23.70
CA ILE A 392 -22.18 0.54 24.26
C ILE A 392 -22.98 1.59 23.48
N TYR A 393 -23.45 2.64 24.14
CA TYR A 393 -24.19 3.73 23.50
C TYR A 393 -25.48 3.35 22.75
N GLY A 394 -26.07 2.18 23.03
CA GLY A 394 -27.24 1.67 22.32
C GLY A 394 -26.92 0.89 21.04
N GLU A 395 -25.64 0.70 20.73
CA GLU A 395 -25.17 0.00 19.53
C GLU A 395 -24.20 -1.13 19.88
N ASP A 396 -24.09 -2.11 18.98
CA ASP A 396 -23.14 -3.21 19.11
C ASP A 396 -21.78 -2.85 18.51
N HIS A 397 -20.75 -2.87 19.35
CA HIS A 397 -19.39 -2.52 18.97
C HIS A 397 -18.44 -3.72 19.04
N ARG A 398 -17.77 -4.02 17.93
CA ARG A 398 -16.85 -5.17 17.78
C ARG A 398 -15.39 -4.74 17.85
N PHE A 399 -14.73 -5.03 18.97
CA PHE A 399 -13.33 -4.65 19.23
C PHE A 399 -12.36 -5.80 18.91
N ARG A 400 -11.31 -5.54 18.12
CA ARG A 400 -10.23 -6.54 17.93
C ARG A 400 -9.53 -6.84 19.24
N LEU A 401 -9.20 -8.10 19.49
CA LEU A 401 -8.43 -8.52 20.67
C LEU A 401 -6.94 -8.48 20.39
N ARG A 402 -6.18 -7.66 21.13
CA ARG A 402 -4.73 -7.55 21.00
C ARG A 402 -4.01 -8.42 22.03
N VAL A 403 -3.33 -9.46 21.55
CA VAL A 403 -2.73 -10.54 22.34
C VAL A 403 -1.22 -10.68 22.07
N LYS A 404 -0.43 -10.92 23.10
CA LYS A 404 0.98 -11.32 22.99
C LYS A 404 1.17 -12.71 23.58
N SER A 405 1.00 -13.75 22.77
CA SER A 405 1.29 -15.13 23.18
C SER A 405 1.98 -15.88 22.04
N LYS A 406 3.06 -16.60 22.36
CA LYS A 406 3.78 -17.47 21.41
C LYS A 406 3.27 -18.91 21.45
N ASN A 407 2.60 -19.30 22.54
CA ASN A 407 2.25 -20.70 22.83
C ASN A 407 0.77 -21.00 22.61
N VAL A 408 -0.09 -19.99 22.49
CA VAL A 408 -1.54 -20.19 22.34
C VAL A 408 -1.88 -21.13 21.17
N ALA A 409 -1.13 -21.07 20.07
CA ALA A 409 -1.33 -21.94 18.91
C ALA A 409 -0.95 -23.41 19.12
N TYR A 410 -0.15 -23.72 20.14
CA TYR A 410 0.16 -25.08 20.54
C TYR A 410 -0.81 -25.56 21.62
N GLN A 411 -1.13 -24.70 22.58
CA GLN A 411 -1.98 -25.07 23.72
C GLN A 411 -3.47 -25.21 23.35
N SER A 412 -3.91 -24.54 22.28
CA SER A 412 -5.29 -24.58 21.78
C SER A 412 -5.54 -25.55 20.64
N ARG A 413 -4.51 -26.31 20.24
CA ARG A 413 -4.54 -27.05 18.98
C ARG A 413 -5.28 -28.36 19.15
N ILE A 414 -6.35 -28.52 18.38
CA ILE A 414 -7.01 -29.79 18.19
C ILE A 414 -6.70 -30.36 16.81
N GLN A 415 -6.90 -31.67 16.65
CA GLN A 415 -6.76 -32.36 15.38
C GLN A 415 -7.96 -33.28 15.15
N PHE A 416 -8.45 -33.35 13.93
CA PHE A 416 -9.51 -34.28 13.54
C PHE A 416 -9.30 -34.75 12.10
N ARG A 417 -9.87 -35.93 11.79
CA ARG A 417 -9.71 -36.61 10.50
C ARG A 417 -11.03 -36.61 9.74
N THR A 418 -10.95 -36.32 8.44
CA THR A 418 -11.98 -36.60 7.44
C THR A 418 -11.34 -37.40 6.29
N SER A 419 -11.34 -36.90 5.05
CA SER A 419 -10.46 -37.38 3.97
C SER A 419 -8.99 -37.03 4.22
N THR A 420 -8.73 -36.09 5.12
CA THR A 420 -7.37 -35.73 5.57
C THR A 420 -7.37 -35.26 7.03
N ILE A 421 -6.20 -34.97 7.58
CA ILE A 421 -6.03 -34.44 8.94
C ILE A 421 -6.05 -32.91 8.90
N TYR A 422 -7.01 -32.35 9.63
CA TYR A 422 -7.13 -30.92 9.89
C TYR A 422 -6.65 -30.57 11.30
N GLN A 423 -6.18 -29.34 11.44
CA GLN A 423 -5.74 -28.74 12.69
C GLN A 423 -6.48 -27.43 12.88
N ALA A 424 -7.08 -27.24 14.06
CA ALA A 424 -7.73 -26.00 14.42
C ALA A 424 -7.09 -25.43 15.70
N PHE A 425 -6.72 -24.15 15.67
CA PHE A 425 -6.02 -23.49 16.78
C PHE A 425 -6.15 -21.96 16.77
N TYR A 426 -6.10 -21.35 17.95
CA TYR A 426 -5.94 -19.89 18.11
C TYR A 426 -4.51 -19.47 17.79
N TYR A 427 -4.32 -18.29 17.20
CA TYR A 427 -2.99 -17.73 16.98
C TYR A 427 -2.98 -16.21 17.09
N SER A 428 -1.79 -15.65 17.35
CA SER A 428 -1.56 -14.21 17.28
C SER A 428 -1.05 -13.85 15.89
N THR A 429 -1.74 -12.92 15.21
CA THR A 429 -1.30 -12.39 13.92
C THR A 429 -0.02 -11.56 14.05
N VAL A 430 0.62 -11.19 12.92
CA VAL A 430 1.82 -10.32 12.91
C VAL A 430 1.58 -8.97 13.60
N LYS A 431 0.33 -8.46 13.57
CA LYS A 431 -0.08 -7.23 14.26
C LYS A 431 -0.46 -7.44 15.73
N ASN A 432 -0.28 -8.66 16.24
CA ASN A 432 -0.64 -9.11 17.58
C ASN A 432 -2.16 -9.15 17.84
N HIS A 433 -2.97 -9.48 16.85
CA HIS A 433 -4.41 -9.69 17.05
C HIS A 433 -4.75 -11.17 17.16
N LEU A 434 -5.71 -11.52 18.02
CA LEU A 434 -6.20 -12.88 18.16
C LEU A 434 -6.98 -13.30 16.90
N SER A 435 -6.78 -14.54 16.48
CA SER A 435 -7.45 -15.15 15.34
C SER A 435 -7.52 -16.66 15.54
N LEU A 436 -8.42 -17.30 14.82
CA LEU A 436 -8.56 -18.73 14.72
C LEU A 436 -8.08 -19.19 13.34
N SER A 437 -7.44 -20.35 13.26
CA SER A 437 -7.07 -20.96 11.99
C SER A 437 -7.54 -22.40 11.96
N LEU A 438 -8.17 -22.80 10.86
CA LEU A 438 -8.34 -24.17 10.43
C LEU A 438 -7.37 -24.39 9.27
N THR A 439 -6.49 -25.37 9.38
CA THR A 439 -5.57 -25.72 8.31
C THR A 439 -5.38 -27.22 8.21
N GLN A 440 -5.15 -27.70 7.00
CA GLN A 440 -4.65 -29.07 6.82
C GLN A 440 -3.26 -29.23 7.44
N LEU A 441 -2.90 -30.47 7.77
CA LEU A 441 -1.56 -30.82 8.23
C LEU A 441 -0.49 -30.29 7.26
N THR A 442 0.48 -29.52 7.77
CA THR A 442 1.50 -28.86 6.93
C THR A 442 2.87 -29.51 7.07
N ILE A 443 3.58 -29.59 5.95
CA ILE A 443 4.99 -30.01 5.94
C ILE A 443 5.88 -28.84 6.36
N GLN A 444 6.66 -29.01 7.43
CA GLN A 444 7.79 -28.15 7.76
C GLN A 444 9.05 -28.74 7.14
N ARG A 445 9.88 -27.88 6.53
CA ARG A 445 11.08 -28.34 5.81
C ARG A 445 12.15 -27.27 5.73
N ASP A 446 13.37 -27.72 5.49
CA ASP A 446 14.52 -26.87 5.19
C ASP A 446 15.54 -27.66 4.36
N LEU A 447 16.03 -27.01 3.31
CA LEU A 447 17.15 -27.49 2.51
C LEU A 447 18.41 -26.77 2.99
N GLU A 448 19.29 -27.51 3.66
CA GLU A 448 20.47 -26.95 4.32
C GLU A 448 21.66 -26.88 3.39
N ARG A 449 21.81 -27.87 2.49
CA ARG A 449 22.92 -27.95 1.54
C ARG A 449 22.45 -28.52 0.22
N PHE A 450 23.02 -27.97 -0.86
CA PHE A 450 22.87 -28.51 -2.20
C PHE A 450 24.12 -28.24 -3.03
N LYS A 451 24.46 -29.16 -3.95
CA LYS A 451 25.56 -28.97 -4.90
C LYS A 451 25.39 -29.88 -6.12
N PHE A 452 26.00 -29.47 -7.22
CA PHE A 452 26.22 -30.35 -8.37
C PHE A 452 27.54 -31.11 -8.20
N LYS A 453 27.55 -32.41 -8.50
CA LYS A 453 28.76 -33.26 -8.59
C LYS A 453 28.47 -34.44 -9.53
N ASP A 454 29.40 -34.76 -10.43
CA ASP A 454 29.34 -35.97 -11.29
C ASP A 454 27.99 -36.14 -12.04
N ASN A 455 27.49 -35.07 -12.66
CA ASN A 455 26.16 -35.00 -13.32
C ASN A 455 24.94 -35.29 -12.41
N LYS A 456 25.12 -35.20 -11.09
CA LYS A 456 24.05 -35.35 -10.10
C LYS A 456 23.86 -34.07 -9.29
N LEU A 457 22.63 -33.87 -8.83
CA LEU A 457 22.27 -32.86 -7.82
C LEU A 457 22.20 -33.52 -6.44
N LEU A 458 23.10 -33.13 -5.54
CA LEU A 458 23.11 -33.61 -4.15
C LEU A 458 22.30 -32.65 -3.29
N LEU A 459 21.39 -33.19 -2.48
CA LEU A 459 20.50 -32.44 -1.60
C LEU A 459 20.57 -32.99 -0.18
N LYS A 460 20.65 -32.11 0.82
CA LYS A 460 20.63 -32.46 2.24
C LYS A 460 19.76 -31.48 3.02
N GLY A 461 18.88 -32.01 3.85
CA GLY A 461 17.96 -31.21 4.63
C GLY A 461 17.08 -32.03 5.56
N TYR A 462 15.92 -31.49 5.90
CA TYR A 462 14.90 -32.18 6.68
C TYR A 462 13.49 -31.79 6.26
N ALA A 463 12.55 -32.69 6.51
CA ALA A 463 11.13 -32.44 6.35
C ALA A 463 10.30 -33.31 7.30
N TYR A 464 9.25 -32.73 7.90
CA TYR A 464 8.34 -33.41 8.81
C TYR A 464 6.93 -32.79 8.77
N LEU A 465 5.92 -33.54 9.20
CA LEU A 465 4.56 -33.03 9.40
C LEU A 465 4.47 -32.31 10.76
N ASP A 466 4.03 -31.05 10.78
CA ASP A 466 3.95 -30.28 12.04
C ASP A 466 3.08 -31.03 13.05
N THR A 467 3.59 -31.21 14.26
CA THR A 467 2.94 -31.88 15.41
C THR A 467 2.64 -33.37 15.26
N ILE A 468 3.28 -34.05 14.32
CA ILE A 468 3.33 -35.52 14.27
C ILE A 468 4.72 -35.97 14.74
N SER A 469 4.82 -36.46 15.97
CA SER A 469 6.03 -37.12 16.47
C SER A 469 6.08 -38.55 15.93
N PHE A 470 7.23 -38.96 15.42
CA PHE A 470 7.45 -40.34 14.98
C PHE A 470 8.69 -40.89 15.69
N LYS A 471 8.47 -41.89 16.53
CA LYS A 471 9.53 -42.60 17.27
C LYS A 471 10.25 -43.63 16.40
N ASP A 472 9.55 -44.12 15.38
CA ASP A 472 10.05 -45.04 14.37
C ASP A 472 10.44 -44.26 13.10
N PRO A 473 11.68 -44.40 12.59
CA PRO A 473 12.12 -43.76 11.34
C PRO A 473 11.28 -44.11 10.10
N ASP A 474 10.59 -45.25 10.10
CA ASP A 474 9.82 -45.76 8.96
C ASP A 474 8.31 -45.48 9.05
N ALA A 475 7.84 -44.89 10.16
CA ALA A 475 6.44 -44.50 10.34
C ALA A 475 5.95 -43.42 9.36
N ILE A 476 6.88 -42.77 8.65
CA ILE A 476 6.60 -41.73 7.66
C ILE A 476 7.45 -41.99 6.42
N GLN A 477 6.77 -42.26 5.29
CA GLN A 477 7.43 -42.37 4.00
C GLN A 477 7.63 -40.97 3.40
N ARG A 478 8.76 -40.78 2.74
CA ARG A 478 9.18 -39.49 2.18
C ARG A 478 9.71 -39.68 0.78
N TYR A 479 9.37 -38.74 -0.08
CA TYR A 479 9.85 -38.70 -1.45
C TYR A 479 10.29 -37.29 -1.83
N LEU A 480 11.30 -37.22 -2.69
CA LEU A 480 11.60 -36.03 -3.48
C LEU A 480 10.89 -36.18 -4.82
N LEU A 481 10.09 -35.18 -5.18
CA LEU A 481 9.52 -35.09 -6.52
C LEU A 481 10.30 -34.02 -7.30
N VAL A 482 10.74 -34.39 -8.50
CA VAL A 482 11.25 -33.45 -9.49
C VAL A 482 10.17 -33.32 -10.56
N ARG A 483 9.52 -32.17 -10.64
CA ARG A 483 8.38 -31.95 -11.54
C ARG A 483 8.73 -30.94 -12.62
N ALA A 484 8.51 -31.31 -13.88
CA ALA A 484 8.59 -30.38 -15.00
C ALA A 484 7.43 -29.38 -14.92
N ARG A 485 7.71 -28.09 -15.04
CA ARG A 485 6.70 -27.06 -14.76
C ARG A 485 5.64 -26.96 -15.85
N GLU A 486 6.03 -27.17 -17.10
CA GLU A 486 5.10 -27.00 -18.23
C GLU A 486 4.24 -28.26 -18.45
N THR A 487 4.81 -29.46 -18.29
CA THR A 487 4.10 -30.73 -18.51
C THR A 487 3.47 -31.33 -17.25
N GLU A 488 3.87 -30.86 -16.06
CA GLU A 488 3.55 -31.44 -14.74
C GLU A 488 3.98 -32.92 -14.56
N GLU A 489 4.71 -33.51 -15.52
CA GLU A 489 5.34 -34.83 -15.37
C GLU A 489 6.36 -34.80 -14.22
N GLU A 490 6.42 -35.89 -13.43
CA GLU A 490 7.28 -35.95 -12.25
C GLU A 490 8.08 -37.24 -12.11
N LEU A 491 9.30 -37.07 -11.61
CA LEU A 491 10.18 -38.14 -11.16
C LEU A 491 10.10 -38.22 -9.63
N LYS A 492 9.65 -39.38 -9.10
CA LYS A 492 9.49 -39.65 -7.66
C LYS A 492 10.66 -40.48 -7.14
N ILE A 493 11.42 -39.92 -6.19
CA ILE A 493 12.63 -40.53 -5.61
C ILE A 493 12.42 -40.76 -4.10
N PRO A 494 12.53 -42.00 -3.59
CA PRO A 494 12.38 -42.28 -2.16
C PRO A 494 13.51 -41.64 -1.33
N LEU A 495 13.17 -41.12 -0.15
CA LEU A 495 14.10 -40.48 0.78
C LEU A 495 14.25 -41.29 2.06
N ALA A 496 15.42 -41.90 2.23
CA ALA A 496 15.73 -42.63 3.45
C ALA A 496 15.83 -41.69 4.68
N PRO A 497 15.29 -42.10 5.85
CA PRO A 497 15.44 -41.37 7.10
C PRO A 497 16.91 -41.14 7.46
N LYS A 498 17.25 -39.92 7.90
CA LYS A 498 18.51 -39.60 8.55
C LYS A 498 18.27 -38.96 9.91
N LEU A 499 19.09 -39.38 10.88
CA LEU A 499 19.07 -38.84 12.23
C LEU A 499 19.50 -37.35 12.23
N ARG A 500 18.78 -36.53 12.97
CA ARG A 500 19.03 -35.10 13.16
C ARG A 500 18.86 -34.73 14.63
N ASN A 501 19.99 -34.66 15.32
CA ASN A 501 20.03 -34.30 16.73
C ASN A 501 19.52 -32.86 16.94
N LYS A 502 18.75 -32.64 18.01
CA LYS A 502 18.20 -31.33 18.41
C LYS A 502 17.08 -30.75 17.52
N LEU A 503 16.39 -31.58 16.74
CA LEU A 503 15.17 -31.15 16.03
C LEU A 503 13.91 -31.52 16.83
N SER A 504 13.45 -30.59 17.67
CA SER A 504 12.19 -30.69 18.42
C SER A 504 11.48 -29.33 18.48
N LYS A 505 10.17 -29.34 18.69
CA LYS A 505 9.36 -28.12 18.84
C LYS A 505 8.24 -28.35 19.86
N GLY A 506 8.30 -27.67 21.00
CA GLY A 506 7.39 -27.96 22.12
C GLY A 506 7.57 -29.40 22.60
N MET A 507 6.47 -30.15 22.70
CA MET A 507 6.47 -31.57 23.07
C MET A 507 6.81 -32.53 21.91
N TYR A 508 6.94 -32.02 20.67
CA TYR A 508 7.09 -32.85 19.48
C TYR A 508 8.56 -33.07 19.09
N ASN A 509 8.89 -34.30 18.68
CA ASN A 509 10.25 -34.75 18.37
C ASN A 509 10.36 -35.22 16.92
N TYR A 510 11.30 -34.66 16.17
CA TYR A 510 11.45 -34.87 14.72
C TYR A 510 12.86 -35.37 14.36
N ARG A 511 13.52 -36.10 15.27
CA ARG A 511 14.91 -36.53 15.07
C ARG A 511 15.15 -37.41 13.84
N TYR A 512 14.15 -38.06 13.27
CA TYR A 512 14.29 -38.88 12.05
C TYR A 512 13.88 -38.15 10.76
N ALA A 513 13.59 -36.85 10.85
CA ALA A 513 13.13 -36.02 9.72
C ALA A 513 14.22 -35.64 8.71
N GLY A 514 15.49 -35.93 8.99
CA GLY A 514 16.59 -35.62 8.08
C GLY A 514 16.56 -36.47 6.81
N PHE A 515 17.17 -35.98 5.73
CA PHE A 515 17.43 -36.71 4.50
C PHE A 515 18.73 -36.25 3.83
N GLU A 516 19.32 -37.13 3.04
CA GLU A 516 20.43 -36.85 2.12
C GLU A 516 20.25 -37.72 0.88
N THR A 517 20.19 -37.10 -0.30
CA THR A 517 19.88 -37.80 -1.57
C THR A 517 20.67 -37.23 -2.75
N GLU A 518 20.81 -38.04 -3.79
CA GLU A 518 21.41 -37.66 -5.07
C GLU A 518 20.40 -37.85 -6.20
N VAL A 519 20.23 -36.82 -7.02
CA VAL A 519 19.33 -36.85 -8.19
C VAL A 519 20.18 -36.91 -9.45
N SER A 520 20.02 -37.96 -10.26
CA SER A 520 20.70 -38.05 -11.56
C SER A 520 20.04 -37.09 -12.55
N LEU A 521 20.80 -36.12 -13.06
CA LEU A 521 20.26 -35.19 -14.06
C LEU A 521 19.94 -35.90 -15.39
N ARG A 522 20.70 -36.93 -15.76
CA ARG A 522 20.41 -37.74 -16.96
C ARG A 522 19.08 -38.48 -16.84
N GLU A 523 18.76 -38.96 -15.65
CA GLU A 523 17.49 -39.64 -15.38
C GLU A 523 16.31 -38.68 -15.50
N VAL A 524 16.46 -37.47 -14.91
CA VAL A 524 15.48 -36.38 -15.05
C VAL A 524 15.18 -36.10 -16.53
N TYR A 525 16.21 -36.01 -17.38
CA TYR A 525 16.00 -35.70 -18.81
C TYR A 525 15.39 -36.86 -19.59
N SER A 526 15.76 -38.10 -19.26
CA SER A 526 15.17 -39.28 -19.92
C SER A 526 13.71 -39.48 -19.61
N GLN A 527 13.27 -39.12 -18.40
CA GLN A 527 11.88 -39.36 -17.97
C GLN A 527 10.98 -38.15 -18.20
N LEU A 528 11.51 -36.92 -18.05
CA LEU A 528 10.74 -35.68 -18.11
C LEU A 528 11.05 -34.84 -19.37
N LYS A 529 11.68 -35.44 -20.38
CA LYS A 529 12.06 -34.87 -21.69
C LYS A 529 12.39 -33.37 -21.66
N THR A 530 13.67 -33.02 -21.58
CA THR A 530 14.07 -31.60 -21.65
C THR A 530 14.01 -31.07 -23.08
N VAL A 531 13.09 -30.13 -23.34
CA VAL A 531 13.05 -29.33 -24.58
C VAL A 531 13.99 -28.11 -24.44
N ASP A 532 14.12 -27.27 -25.48
CA ASP A 532 14.96 -26.06 -25.54
C ASP A 532 15.18 -25.33 -24.20
N LYS A 533 14.11 -25.04 -23.44
CA LYS A 533 14.15 -24.45 -22.10
C LYS A 533 13.06 -25.04 -21.21
N GLU A 534 13.44 -25.54 -20.04
CA GLU A 534 12.52 -26.18 -19.07
C GLU A 534 12.85 -25.74 -17.62
N ILE A 535 11.85 -25.76 -16.74
CA ILE A 535 12.01 -25.50 -15.30
C ILE A 535 11.54 -26.70 -14.51
N TYR A 536 12.45 -27.31 -13.75
CA TYR A 536 12.12 -28.36 -12.81
C TYR A 536 11.96 -27.81 -11.41
N ASP A 537 10.75 -27.91 -10.86
CA ASP A 537 10.45 -27.60 -9.46
C ASP A 537 10.71 -28.83 -8.58
N LEU A 538 11.30 -28.60 -7.41
CA LEU A 538 11.56 -29.66 -6.43
C LEU A 538 10.49 -29.64 -5.35
N PHE A 539 9.93 -30.79 -4.98
CA PHE A 539 8.97 -30.94 -3.89
C PHE A 539 9.41 -32.03 -2.93
N ILE A 540 9.04 -31.88 -1.65
CA ILE A 540 9.02 -33.00 -0.71
C ILE A 540 7.58 -33.48 -0.61
N GLN A 541 7.39 -34.78 -0.80
CA GLN A 541 6.17 -35.48 -0.49
C GLN A 541 6.36 -36.29 0.80
N ILE A 542 5.35 -36.28 1.65
CA ILE A 542 5.27 -37.06 2.88
C ILE A 542 3.97 -37.86 2.85
N GLU A 543 4.08 -39.16 3.09
CA GLU A 543 2.95 -40.07 3.23
C GLU A 543 2.88 -40.56 4.68
N TYR A 544 1.72 -40.38 5.31
CA TYR A 544 1.46 -40.74 6.70
C TYR A 544 -0.01 -41.09 6.89
N ASP A 545 -0.28 -42.28 7.44
CA ASP A 545 -1.64 -42.73 7.79
C ASP A 545 -2.66 -42.59 6.63
N GLY A 546 -2.23 -43.00 5.43
CA GLY A 546 -3.04 -42.92 4.19
C GLY A 546 -3.20 -41.51 3.62
N ILE A 547 -2.51 -40.50 4.17
CA ILE A 547 -2.55 -39.11 3.69
C ILE A 547 -1.24 -38.75 3.02
N THR A 548 -1.34 -38.24 1.80
CA THR A 548 -0.22 -37.69 1.05
C THR A 548 -0.24 -36.17 1.11
N ARG A 549 0.92 -35.59 1.45
CA ARG A 549 1.15 -34.14 1.46
C ARG A 549 2.39 -33.82 0.66
N GLU A 550 2.35 -32.71 -0.07
CA GLU A 550 3.51 -32.21 -0.79
C GLU A 550 3.77 -30.73 -0.49
N ARG A 551 5.03 -30.32 -0.58
CA ARG A 551 5.44 -28.92 -0.48
C ARG A 551 6.72 -28.73 -1.27
N LYS A 552 6.78 -27.67 -2.10
CA LYS A 552 8.02 -27.27 -2.81
C LYS A 552 9.20 -27.27 -1.83
N LEU A 553 10.36 -27.80 -2.19
CA LEU A 553 11.59 -27.90 -1.38
C LEU A 553 12.41 -26.61 -1.47
N GLY A 554 13.10 -26.23 -0.40
CA GLY A 554 13.84 -24.98 -0.33
C GLY A 554 14.41 -24.69 1.05
N SER A 555 15.08 -23.55 1.18
CA SER A 555 15.80 -23.16 2.41
C SER A 555 14.98 -22.18 3.25
N GLN A 556 15.07 -22.27 4.58
CA GLN A 556 14.47 -21.31 5.51
C GLN A 556 15.28 -20.02 5.57
N HIS A 557 16.61 -20.14 5.44
CA HIS A 557 17.54 -19.03 5.40
C HIS A 557 18.13 -18.93 3.99
N TYR A 558 17.73 -17.91 3.23
CA TYR A 558 18.20 -17.68 1.87
C TYR A 558 18.26 -16.18 1.57
N THR A 559 19.07 -15.82 0.58
CA THR A 559 19.00 -14.52 -0.06
C THR A 559 18.43 -14.72 -1.45
N TYR A 560 17.40 -13.95 -1.80
CA TYR A 560 16.76 -14.06 -3.11
C TYR A 560 17.20 -12.92 -4.02
N PHE A 561 17.75 -13.31 -5.16
CA PHE A 561 17.89 -12.46 -6.33
C PHE A 561 17.34 -13.20 -7.55
N LYS A 562 16.51 -12.53 -8.34
CA LYS A 562 15.81 -13.10 -9.49
C LYS A 562 16.77 -13.51 -10.62
N ASP A 563 17.84 -12.77 -10.77
CA ASP A 563 18.89 -12.92 -11.79
C ASP A 563 20.12 -13.71 -11.29
N GLU A 564 20.10 -14.23 -10.05
CA GLU A 564 21.22 -14.99 -9.51
C GLU A 564 21.25 -16.45 -9.99
N ILE A 565 22.46 -16.92 -10.25
CA ILE A 565 22.77 -18.34 -10.42
C ILE A 565 23.48 -18.82 -9.14
N LEU A 566 22.84 -19.70 -8.37
CA LEU A 566 23.43 -20.25 -7.13
C LEU A 566 24.55 -21.24 -7.44
N LYS A 567 24.26 -22.16 -8.37
CA LYS A 567 25.19 -23.14 -8.94
C LYS A 567 24.83 -23.39 -10.39
N LYS A 568 25.81 -23.79 -11.19
CA LYS A 568 25.60 -24.20 -12.58
C LYS A 568 26.38 -25.47 -12.92
N GLN A 569 25.84 -26.27 -13.83
CA GLN A 569 26.50 -27.45 -14.40
C GLN A 569 26.01 -27.65 -15.84
N THR A 570 26.85 -28.21 -16.69
CA THR A 570 26.43 -28.68 -18.02
C THR A 570 26.52 -30.19 -18.07
N VAL A 571 25.49 -30.83 -18.62
CA VAL A 571 25.40 -32.28 -18.81
C VAL A 571 25.18 -32.55 -20.29
N SER A 572 26.01 -33.41 -20.89
CA SER A 572 25.75 -33.89 -22.26
C SER A 572 24.69 -34.99 -22.23
N TYR A 573 23.66 -34.83 -23.05
CA TYR A 573 22.51 -35.72 -23.15
C TYR A 573 21.93 -35.65 -24.58
N ASP A 574 21.71 -36.81 -25.19
CA ASP A 574 21.07 -36.96 -26.52
C ASP A 574 21.61 -36.03 -27.63
N GLY A 575 22.94 -35.93 -27.77
CA GLY A 575 23.57 -35.06 -28.77
C GLY A 575 23.56 -33.56 -28.44
N TYR A 576 22.92 -33.16 -27.35
CA TYR A 576 22.88 -31.78 -26.85
C TYR A 576 23.67 -31.62 -25.55
N HIS A 577 23.89 -30.36 -25.17
CA HIS A 577 24.46 -29.97 -23.90
C HIS A 577 23.44 -29.17 -23.08
N ILE A 578 22.89 -29.79 -22.05
CA ILE A 578 21.90 -29.18 -21.17
C ILE A 578 22.64 -28.41 -20.07
N ARG A 579 22.46 -27.10 -20.05
CA ARG A 579 22.99 -26.17 -19.05
C ARG A 579 21.95 -25.98 -17.96
N ASN A 580 22.31 -26.36 -16.73
CA ASN A 580 21.47 -26.30 -15.54
C ASN A 580 21.87 -25.14 -14.64
N TYR A 581 20.86 -24.42 -14.14
CA TYR A 581 21.01 -23.37 -13.14
C TYR A 581 20.17 -23.70 -11.92
N LEU A 582 20.81 -23.72 -10.74
CA LEU A 582 20.07 -23.70 -9.49
C LEU A 582 19.74 -22.25 -9.14
N THR A 583 18.46 -21.97 -8.96
CA THR A 583 17.98 -20.65 -8.57
C THR A 583 16.91 -20.77 -7.48
N TYR A 584 16.67 -19.67 -6.76
CA TYR A 584 15.58 -19.60 -5.79
C TYR A 584 14.35 -18.94 -6.40
N THR A 585 13.18 -19.30 -5.88
CA THR A 585 11.95 -18.51 -6.00
C THR A 585 11.90 -17.44 -4.90
N PRO A 586 11.00 -16.43 -4.98
CA PRO A 586 10.84 -15.43 -3.91
C PRO A 586 10.53 -16.00 -2.52
N ARG A 587 10.04 -17.24 -2.43
CA ARG A 587 9.75 -17.96 -1.17
C ARG A 587 10.89 -18.91 -0.74
N GLY A 588 12.05 -18.86 -1.40
CA GLY A 588 13.22 -19.68 -1.07
C GLY A 588 13.14 -21.12 -1.53
N ASN A 589 12.17 -21.45 -2.39
CA ASN A 589 12.09 -22.77 -3.03
C ASN A 589 13.20 -22.89 -4.05
N LEU A 590 13.94 -24.01 -4.02
CA LEU A 590 14.98 -24.32 -5.00
C LEU A 590 14.34 -24.90 -6.26
N LYS A 591 14.81 -24.46 -7.43
CA LYS A 591 14.40 -25.00 -8.73
C LYS A 591 15.62 -25.15 -9.64
N ILE A 592 15.48 -25.99 -10.67
CA ILE A 592 16.47 -26.18 -11.73
C ILE A 592 15.92 -25.51 -12.99
N GLU A 593 16.64 -24.54 -13.55
CA GLU A 593 16.34 -24.01 -14.88
C GLU A 593 17.32 -24.65 -15.87
N ALA A 594 16.81 -25.41 -16.83
CA ALA A 594 17.57 -26.16 -17.82
C ALA A 594 17.42 -25.52 -19.21
N ILE A 595 18.53 -25.34 -19.92
CA ILE A 595 18.55 -24.81 -21.29
C ILE A 595 19.43 -25.71 -22.15
N SER A 596 18.89 -26.18 -23.28
CA SER A 596 19.60 -27.01 -24.25
C SER A 596 20.45 -26.15 -25.20
N PHE A 597 21.71 -26.57 -25.42
CA PHE A 597 22.61 -25.93 -26.38
C PHE A 597 23.27 -26.96 -27.28
N SER A 598 23.46 -26.60 -28.56
CA SER A 598 24.44 -27.30 -29.40
C SER A 598 25.87 -26.99 -28.93
N GLU A 599 26.82 -27.87 -29.26
CA GLU A 599 28.22 -27.71 -28.87
C GLU A 599 28.81 -26.36 -29.32
N ALA A 600 28.51 -25.94 -30.55
CA ALA A 600 28.95 -24.66 -31.10
C ALA A 600 28.44 -23.46 -30.28
N LYS A 601 27.15 -23.45 -29.89
CA LYS A 601 26.57 -22.38 -29.06
C LYS A 601 27.21 -22.35 -27.67
N LEU A 602 27.48 -23.51 -27.07
CA LEU A 602 28.14 -23.59 -25.77
C LEU A 602 29.60 -23.10 -25.83
N LYS A 603 30.35 -23.48 -26.87
CA LYS A 603 31.70 -22.98 -27.14
C LYS A 603 31.70 -21.46 -27.34
N TYR A 604 30.71 -20.92 -28.06
CA TYR A 604 30.52 -19.48 -28.21
C TYR A 604 30.27 -18.79 -26.87
N LEU A 605 29.35 -19.29 -26.04
CA LEU A 605 29.11 -18.75 -24.70
C LEU A 605 30.35 -18.82 -23.80
N LYS A 606 31.20 -19.85 -23.93
CA LYS A 606 32.38 -19.98 -23.08
C LYS A 606 33.53 -19.08 -23.53
N TYR A 607 33.75 -18.95 -24.84
CA TYR A 607 34.93 -18.28 -25.39
C TYR A 607 34.58 -17.22 -26.44
N GLY A 608 33.72 -17.56 -27.41
CA GLY A 608 33.38 -16.71 -28.55
C GLY A 608 32.86 -15.33 -28.15
N GLN A 609 32.00 -15.22 -27.13
CA GLN A 609 31.42 -13.95 -26.68
C GLN A 609 32.47 -12.90 -26.29
N PHE A 610 33.62 -13.33 -25.77
CA PHE A 610 34.69 -12.42 -25.35
C PHE A 610 35.48 -11.90 -26.54
N ILE A 611 35.77 -12.78 -27.51
CA ILE A 611 36.49 -12.45 -28.73
C ILE A 611 35.64 -11.53 -29.61
N ASP A 612 34.38 -11.91 -29.86
CA ASP A 612 33.46 -11.12 -30.69
C ASP A 612 33.28 -9.71 -30.12
N ARG A 613 33.12 -9.60 -28.81
CA ARG A 613 33.00 -8.30 -28.13
C ARG A 613 34.29 -7.48 -28.21
N LEU A 614 35.47 -8.12 -28.17
CA LEU A 614 36.74 -7.42 -28.32
C LEU A 614 36.86 -6.77 -29.70
N LEU A 615 36.40 -7.47 -30.75
CA LEU A 615 36.46 -7.01 -32.14
C LEU A 615 35.36 -5.99 -32.51
N ASN A 616 34.27 -5.96 -31.75
CA ASN A 616 33.08 -5.16 -32.07
C ASN A 616 32.72 -4.14 -30.96
N LYS A 617 33.70 -3.63 -30.20
CA LYS A 617 33.45 -2.75 -29.04
C LYS A 617 32.71 -1.45 -29.39
N GLN A 618 32.87 -0.96 -30.61
CA GLN A 618 32.27 0.28 -31.10
C GLN A 618 30.79 0.13 -31.48
N ARG A 619 30.27 -1.09 -31.62
CA ARG A 619 28.87 -1.32 -32.01
C ARG A 619 27.93 -1.03 -30.86
N GLU A 620 26.85 -0.30 -31.14
CA GLU A 620 25.81 0.02 -30.19
C GLU A 620 24.54 -0.75 -30.52
N ILE A 621 24.40 -1.94 -29.93
CA ILE A 621 23.28 -2.85 -30.22
C ILE A 621 22.28 -2.81 -29.07
N TRP A 622 21.02 -2.53 -29.41
CA TRP A 622 19.91 -2.54 -28.47
C TRP A 622 19.04 -3.77 -28.73
N LEU A 623 18.81 -4.56 -27.67
CA LEU A 623 17.85 -5.66 -27.71
C LEU A 623 16.55 -5.23 -27.03
N VAL A 624 15.47 -5.30 -27.77
CA VAL A 624 14.11 -5.01 -27.31
C VAL A 624 13.32 -6.31 -27.23
N GLY A 625 12.56 -6.52 -26.15
CA GLY A 625 11.72 -7.70 -26.01
C GLY A 625 10.65 -7.58 -24.94
N GLU A 626 9.68 -8.50 -25.02
CA GLU A 626 8.57 -8.63 -24.08
C GLU A 626 8.55 -10.07 -23.53
N ARG A 627 7.37 -10.70 -23.48
CA ARG A 627 7.30 -12.15 -23.37
C ARG A 627 7.76 -12.78 -24.70
N PRO A 628 8.24 -14.04 -24.69
CA PRO A 628 8.83 -14.65 -25.87
C PRO A 628 7.83 -14.83 -27.02
N ASP A 629 6.54 -14.89 -26.69
CA ASP A 629 5.41 -15.15 -27.57
C ASP A 629 4.71 -13.88 -28.09
N THR A 630 5.03 -12.67 -27.58
CA THR A 630 4.27 -11.45 -27.87
C THR A 630 5.07 -10.32 -28.53
N ALA A 631 4.39 -9.54 -29.37
CA ALA A 631 4.83 -8.24 -29.87
C ALA A 631 3.64 -7.30 -30.06
N GLN A 632 3.08 -6.85 -28.93
CA GLN A 632 1.86 -6.02 -28.90
C GLN A 632 1.91 -4.90 -27.86
N ASP A 633 2.82 -4.94 -26.89
CA ASP A 633 2.86 -4.02 -25.75
C ASP A 633 3.93 -2.93 -25.95
N THR A 634 4.37 -2.34 -24.85
CA THR A 634 5.32 -1.23 -24.74
C THR A 634 6.67 -1.55 -25.41
N GLY A 635 7.12 -2.81 -25.42
CA GLY A 635 8.32 -3.23 -26.15
C GLY A 635 8.13 -3.10 -27.66
N TYR A 636 7.01 -3.57 -28.19
CA TYR A 636 6.66 -3.45 -29.61
C TYR A 636 6.57 -1.99 -30.07
N HIS A 637 5.83 -1.14 -29.34
CA HIS A 637 5.68 0.27 -29.72
C HIS A 637 7.01 1.02 -29.72
N PHE A 638 7.87 0.75 -28.72
CA PHE A 638 9.20 1.35 -28.66
C PHE A 638 10.10 0.87 -29.80
N PHE A 639 10.10 -0.43 -30.11
CA PHE A 639 10.85 -0.98 -31.23
C PHE A 639 10.39 -0.38 -32.56
N LYS A 640 9.07 -0.35 -32.80
CA LYS A 640 8.47 0.29 -33.99
C LYS A 640 8.95 1.73 -34.13
N TYR A 641 8.87 2.53 -33.06
CA TYR A 641 9.35 3.91 -33.07
C TYR A 641 10.84 4.02 -33.44
N CYS A 642 11.70 3.18 -32.86
CA CYS A 642 13.13 3.17 -33.17
C CYS A 642 13.39 2.83 -34.63
N ARG A 643 12.73 1.79 -35.16
CA ARG A 643 12.94 1.34 -36.55
C ARG A 643 12.40 2.33 -37.57
N THR A 644 11.36 3.10 -37.25
CA THR A 644 10.80 4.11 -38.17
C THR A 644 11.55 5.43 -38.15
N HIS A 645 12.03 5.89 -36.98
CA HIS A 645 12.71 7.19 -36.86
C HIS A 645 14.23 7.10 -36.95
N TYR A 646 14.81 5.94 -36.61
CA TYR A 646 16.26 5.71 -36.58
C TYR A 646 16.61 4.38 -37.25
N PRO A 647 16.28 4.19 -38.55
CA PRO A 647 16.47 2.92 -39.26
C PRO A 647 17.92 2.45 -39.34
N ASP A 648 18.90 3.36 -39.22
CA ASP A 648 20.33 3.04 -39.24
C ASP A 648 20.85 2.50 -37.89
N LYS A 649 20.07 2.62 -36.81
CA LYS A 649 20.46 2.13 -35.49
C LYS A 649 20.24 0.62 -35.38
N GLU A 650 21.19 -0.06 -34.76
CA GLU A 650 21.17 -1.51 -34.53
C GLU A 650 20.24 -1.90 -33.37
N VAL A 651 18.94 -1.67 -33.56
CA VAL A 651 17.87 -2.06 -32.64
C VAL A 651 17.21 -3.33 -33.15
N TYR A 652 17.21 -4.38 -32.33
CA TYR A 652 16.63 -5.67 -32.68
C TYR A 652 15.50 -6.05 -31.74
N TYR A 653 14.44 -6.64 -32.30
CA TYR A 653 13.37 -7.25 -31.51
C TYR A 653 13.61 -8.76 -31.38
N VAL A 654 13.48 -9.29 -30.18
CA VAL A 654 13.64 -10.73 -29.91
C VAL A 654 12.27 -11.38 -29.69
N ILE A 655 12.00 -12.47 -30.43
CA ILE A 655 10.74 -13.22 -30.37
C ILE A 655 10.98 -14.70 -30.63
N ASN A 656 10.07 -15.57 -30.19
CA ASN A 656 10.08 -16.98 -30.57
C ASN A 656 9.71 -17.16 -32.04
N ARG A 657 10.26 -18.21 -32.67
CA ARG A 657 10.09 -18.49 -34.12
C ARG A 657 8.66 -18.90 -34.48
N ASP A 658 7.96 -19.53 -33.56
CA ASP A 658 6.59 -20.03 -33.67
C ASP A 658 5.52 -19.01 -33.24
N SER A 659 5.91 -17.85 -32.71
CA SER A 659 4.96 -16.79 -32.35
C SER A 659 4.20 -16.27 -33.57
N ALA A 660 2.88 -16.13 -33.43
CA ALA A 660 2.00 -15.50 -34.41
C ALA A 660 2.26 -13.98 -34.56
N ASP A 661 2.75 -13.33 -33.50
CA ASP A 661 3.00 -11.88 -33.46
C ASP A 661 4.23 -11.44 -34.25
N ARG A 662 5.03 -12.37 -34.81
CA ARG A 662 6.12 -12.04 -35.73
C ARG A 662 5.66 -11.16 -36.89
N ARG A 663 4.43 -11.39 -37.37
CA ARG A 663 3.79 -10.60 -38.43
C ARG A 663 3.75 -9.10 -38.11
N ASN A 664 3.70 -8.73 -36.82
CA ASN A 664 3.64 -7.33 -36.38
C ASN A 664 4.98 -6.60 -36.58
N ILE A 665 6.09 -7.33 -36.53
CA ILE A 665 7.46 -6.77 -36.47
C ILE A 665 8.31 -7.03 -37.71
N GLU A 666 8.03 -8.09 -38.49
CA GLU A 666 8.85 -8.49 -39.64
C GLU A 666 9.06 -7.37 -40.66
N LYS A 667 8.03 -6.56 -40.91
CA LYS A 667 8.08 -5.40 -41.83
C LYS A 667 9.07 -4.30 -41.42
N PHE A 668 9.56 -4.29 -40.17
CA PHE A 668 10.52 -3.29 -39.68
C PHE A 668 11.98 -3.76 -39.74
N GLY A 669 12.23 -5.01 -40.13
CA GLY A 669 13.57 -5.63 -40.14
C GLY A 669 14.13 -5.88 -38.73
N ASN A 670 15.39 -6.31 -38.62
CA ASN A 670 16.09 -6.54 -37.35
C ASN A 670 15.34 -7.43 -36.33
N VAL A 671 14.78 -8.54 -36.80
CA VAL A 671 14.12 -9.54 -35.93
C VAL A 671 15.11 -10.66 -35.61
N LEU A 672 15.21 -11.02 -34.33
CA LEU A 672 16.03 -12.12 -33.83
C LEU A 672 15.15 -13.21 -33.24
N TYR A 673 15.39 -14.45 -33.66
CA TYR A 673 14.70 -15.60 -33.10
C TYR A 673 15.36 -16.06 -31.81
N ASN A 674 14.55 -16.25 -30.77
CA ASN A 674 15.02 -16.69 -29.47
C ASN A 674 15.87 -17.98 -29.57
N GLY A 675 16.93 -18.08 -28.78
CA GLY A 675 17.89 -19.20 -28.83
C GLY A 675 18.72 -19.38 -30.12
N SER A 676 18.51 -18.60 -31.19
CA SER A 676 19.29 -18.72 -32.43
C SER A 676 20.75 -18.27 -32.27
N SER A 677 21.65 -18.71 -33.17
CA SER A 677 23.06 -18.29 -33.16
C SER A 677 23.21 -16.77 -33.37
N ALA A 678 22.35 -16.18 -34.21
CA ALA A 678 22.30 -14.73 -34.41
C ALA A 678 21.89 -14.01 -33.11
N HIS A 679 20.85 -14.50 -32.43
CA HIS A 679 20.42 -13.96 -31.15
C HIS A 679 21.52 -14.06 -30.08
N LEU A 680 22.19 -15.22 -29.98
CA LEU A 680 23.30 -15.44 -29.05
C LEU A 680 24.44 -14.43 -29.28
N ARG A 681 24.79 -14.21 -30.55
CA ARG A 681 25.83 -13.26 -30.96
C ARG A 681 25.45 -11.82 -30.67
N MET A 682 24.26 -11.38 -31.11
CA MET A 682 23.79 -10.01 -30.86
C MET A 682 23.66 -9.73 -29.36
N THR A 683 23.22 -10.71 -28.56
CA THR A 683 23.20 -10.63 -27.10
C THR A 683 24.58 -10.42 -26.49
N ALA A 684 25.61 -11.13 -26.96
CA ALA A 684 26.98 -10.96 -26.48
C ALA A 684 27.57 -9.57 -26.80
N LEU A 685 27.09 -8.94 -27.87
CA LEU A 685 27.52 -7.62 -28.33
C LEU A 685 26.66 -6.48 -27.77
N ALA A 686 25.43 -6.76 -27.32
CA ALA A 686 24.46 -5.77 -26.85
C ALA A 686 25.03 -4.77 -25.84
N SER A 687 24.70 -3.50 -26.06
CA SER A 687 24.96 -2.37 -25.17
C SER A 687 23.74 -2.05 -24.30
N ALA A 688 22.53 -2.39 -24.75
CA ALA A 688 21.28 -2.19 -24.02
C ALA A 688 20.30 -3.37 -24.13
N PHE A 689 19.59 -3.63 -23.02
CA PHE A 689 18.54 -4.63 -22.88
C PHE A 689 17.29 -3.91 -22.39
N ILE A 690 16.26 -3.87 -23.24
CA ILE A 690 15.10 -2.98 -23.09
C ILE A 690 13.85 -3.85 -23.15
N GLY A 691 13.03 -3.84 -22.10
CA GLY A 691 11.81 -4.65 -22.12
C GLY A 691 10.74 -4.24 -21.14
N SER A 692 9.51 -4.68 -21.42
CA SER A 692 8.32 -4.46 -20.59
C SER A 692 8.24 -5.40 -19.38
N HIS A 693 9.00 -6.50 -19.42
CA HIS A 693 9.09 -7.55 -18.41
C HIS A 693 10.54 -7.76 -17.95
N ASP A 694 10.81 -8.88 -17.27
CA ASP A 694 12.16 -9.28 -16.90
C ASP A 694 13.03 -9.57 -18.16
N PRO A 695 14.29 -9.11 -18.22
CA PRO A 695 15.15 -9.39 -19.36
C PRO A 695 15.32 -10.89 -19.68
N ASP A 696 15.27 -11.78 -18.68
CA ASP A 696 15.42 -13.23 -18.89
C ASP A 696 14.33 -13.84 -19.80
N TYR A 697 13.23 -13.12 -20.10
CA TYR A 697 12.24 -13.56 -21.09
C TYR A 697 12.79 -13.56 -22.51
N PHE A 698 13.63 -12.58 -22.86
CA PHE A 698 14.14 -12.42 -24.22
C PHE A 698 15.65 -12.64 -24.33
N LEU A 699 16.29 -13.21 -23.29
CA LEU A 699 17.70 -13.60 -23.35
C LEU A 699 17.85 -15.09 -23.71
N PRO A 700 18.91 -15.46 -24.47
CA PRO A 700 19.16 -16.84 -24.87
C PRO A 700 19.73 -17.70 -23.74
N THR A 701 20.13 -17.08 -22.62
CA THR A 701 20.63 -17.72 -21.41
C THR A 701 20.40 -16.76 -20.23
N LYS A 702 20.66 -17.19 -18.99
CA LYS A 702 20.57 -16.32 -17.82
C LYS A 702 21.45 -15.09 -17.98
N GLY A 703 20.89 -13.90 -17.74
CA GLY A 703 21.63 -12.63 -17.82
C GLY A 703 22.93 -12.63 -17.01
N ALA A 704 22.95 -13.26 -15.83
CA ALA A 704 24.15 -13.38 -15.00
C ALA A 704 25.28 -14.26 -15.59
N GLU A 705 25.08 -14.96 -16.71
CA GLU A 705 26.17 -15.60 -17.46
C GLU A 705 26.81 -14.66 -18.49
N LEU A 706 26.06 -13.66 -18.96
CA LEU A 706 26.46 -12.81 -20.07
C LEU A 706 27.28 -11.60 -19.59
N TYR A 707 28.46 -11.41 -20.16
CA TYR A 707 29.28 -10.23 -19.83
C TYR A 707 28.58 -8.93 -20.27
N SER A 708 27.99 -8.94 -21.46
CA SER A 708 27.19 -7.83 -21.99
C SER A 708 26.06 -7.43 -21.07
N PHE A 709 25.27 -8.39 -20.58
CA PHE A 709 24.16 -8.11 -19.67
C PHE A 709 24.64 -7.46 -18.37
N LYS A 710 25.74 -7.94 -17.78
CA LYS A 710 26.29 -7.36 -16.53
C LYS A 710 26.74 -5.91 -16.69
N LYS A 711 27.24 -5.53 -17.87
CA LYS A 711 27.82 -4.20 -18.14
C LYS A 711 26.88 -3.26 -18.89
N GLY A 712 25.96 -3.78 -19.67
CA GLY A 712 25.06 -3.02 -20.54
C GLY A 712 23.92 -2.31 -19.80
N LYS A 713 23.27 -1.38 -20.49
CA LYS A 713 22.07 -0.69 -20.02
C LYS A 713 20.93 -1.70 -19.86
N ARG A 714 20.18 -1.60 -18.77
CA ARG A 714 19.04 -2.46 -18.48
C ARG A 714 17.86 -1.54 -18.24
N VAL A 715 16.93 -1.52 -19.17
CA VAL A 715 15.84 -0.54 -19.23
C VAL A 715 14.53 -1.29 -19.04
N PHE A 716 13.79 -0.92 -18.01
CA PHE A 716 12.46 -1.45 -17.75
C PHE A 716 11.41 -0.46 -18.26
N LEU A 717 10.69 -0.87 -19.29
CA LEU A 717 9.64 -0.08 -19.92
C LEU A 717 8.29 -0.18 -19.18
N GLN A 718 8.15 -1.16 -18.29
CA GLN A 718 6.87 -1.60 -17.68
C GLN A 718 5.88 -2.19 -18.71
N HIS A 719 4.82 -2.81 -18.19
CA HIS A 719 3.67 -3.34 -18.94
C HIS A 719 2.34 -2.81 -18.37
N GLY A 720 2.41 -1.72 -17.59
CA GLY A 720 1.28 -1.09 -16.92
C GLY A 720 1.74 -0.14 -15.81
N VAL A 721 0.91 0.86 -15.52
CA VAL A 721 1.17 1.84 -14.45
C VAL A 721 1.09 1.17 -13.09
N LEU A 722 2.06 1.43 -12.22
CA LEU A 722 2.12 0.88 -10.87
C LEU A 722 1.18 1.61 -9.90
N GLY A 723 0.72 0.90 -8.87
CA GLY A 723 -0.04 1.53 -7.79
C GLY A 723 -1.08 0.64 -7.12
N ARG A 724 -1.54 -0.41 -7.81
CA ARG A 724 -2.55 -1.34 -7.29
C ARG A 724 -1.91 -2.38 -6.39
N LYS A 725 -1.35 -3.44 -6.98
CA LYS A 725 -0.69 -4.54 -6.27
C LYS A 725 0.82 -4.35 -6.22
N ASN A 726 1.44 -4.95 -5.21
CA ASN A 726 2.89 -5.07 -5.17
C ASN A 726 3.41 -5.96 -6.32
N VAL A 727 4.38 -5.48 -7.09
CA VAL A 727 5.01 -6.19 -8.21
C VAL A 727 6.40 -6.70 -7.85
N GLU A 728 6.95 -7.63 -8.62
CA GLU A 728 8.23 -8.32 -8.30
C GLU A 728 9.50 -7.57 -8.75
N TYR A 729 9.39 -6.34 -9.27
CA TYR A 729 10.52 -5.60 -9.87
C TYR A 729 11.34 -4.76 -8.87
N HIS A 730 11.28 -5.07 -7.57
CA HIS A 730 12.01 -4.30 -6.53
C HIS A 730 13.51 -4.38 -6.75
N ARG A 731 14.21 -3.25 -6.64
CA ARG A 731 15.66 -3.16 -6.85
C ARG A 731 16.46 -4.16 -6.01
N ARG A 732 16.00 -4.43 -4.78
CA ARG A 732 16.65 -5.36 -3.84
C ARG A 732 16.64 -6.83 -4.29
N PHE A 733 15.76 -7.19 -5.23
CA PHE A 733 15.64 -8.55 -5.75
C PHE A 733 16.50 -8.80 -6.99
N TYR A 734 17.35 -7.84 -7.40
CA TYR A 734 18.24 -8.00 -8.55
C TYR A 734 19.69 -7.74 -8.14
N LYS A 735 20.61 -8.62 -8.53
CA LYS A 735 22.06 -8.34 -8.46
C LYS A 735 22.45 -7.29 -9.50
N TYR A 736 21.81 -7.34 -10.67
CA TYR A 736 21.97 -6.41 -11.78
C TYR A 736 20.67 -5.64 -12.01
N PRO A 737 20.32 -4.70 -11.11
CA PRO A 737 19.08 -3.94 -11.23
C PRO A 737 19.03 -3.10 -12.51
N PHE A 738 17.82 -2.65 -12.86
CA PHE A 738 17.60 -1.73 -13.97
C PHE A 738 18.37 -0.43 -13.76
N HIS A 739 18.99 0.05 -14.84
CA HIS A 739 19.64 1.35 -14.91
C HIS A 739 18.62 2.47 -15.15
N MET A 740 17.51 2.13 -15.82
CA MET A 740 16.38 3.03 -16.07
C MET A 740 15.08 2.28 -15.87
N PHE A 741 14.19 2.88 -15.09
CA PHE A 741 12.85 2.43 -14.80
C PHE A 741 11.89 3.51 -15.30
N CYS A 742 11.17 3.22 -16.37
CA CYS A 742 10.17 4.14 -16.93
C CYS A 742 8.95 4.16 -16.01
N VAL A 743 8.35 5.33 -15.83
CA VAL A 743 7.09 5.53 -15.08
C VAL A 743 6.26 6.60 -15.77
N SER A 744 4.96 6.65 -15.47
CA SER A 744 3.97 7.53 -16.10
C SER A 744 3.76 8.85 -15.37
N SER A 745 4.16 8.95 -14.10
CA SER A 745 4.02 10.20 -13.34
C SER A 745 4.99 10.38 -12.18
N GLU A 746 5.11 11.62 -11.68
CA GLU A 746 5.87 11.93 -10.47
C GLU A 746 5.36 11.22 -9.19
N PRO A 747 4.04 11.06 -8.96
CA PRO A 747 3.53 10.19 -7.89
C PRO A 747 4.02 8.73 -8.02
N GLU A 748 3.99 8.16 -9.22
CA GLU A 748 4.48 6.80 -9.47
C GLU A 748 6.00 6.71 -9.24
N LYS A 749 6.76 7.70 -9.70
CA LYS A 749 8.21 7.80 -9.45
C LYS A 749 8.53 7.76 -7.96
N LYS A 750 7.82 8.55 -7.15
CA LYS A 750 7.98 8.56 -5.70
C LYS A 750 7.63 7.20 -5.07
N LEU A 751 6.63 6.50 -5.61
CA LEU A 751 6.29 5.14 -5.18
C LEU A 751 7.43 4.16 -5.50
N VAL A 752 8.01 4.20 -6.69
CA VAL A 752 9.15 3.36 -7.08
C VAL A 752 10.39 3.66 -6.23
N GLU A 753 10.67 4.93 -5.93
CA GLU A 753 11.77 5.33 -5.05
C GLU A 753 11.58 4.81 -3.62
N THR A 754 10.40 5.04 -3.04
CA THR A 754 10.14 4.77 -1.61
C THR A 754 9.81 3.30 -1.31
N LYS A 755 9.14 2.60 -2.23
CA LYS A 755 8.68 1.22 -2.02
C LYS A 755 9.57 0.19 -2.71
N MET A 756 10.09 0.50 -3.90
CA MET A 756 10.87 -0.44 -4.71
C MET A 756 12.38 -0.23 -4.60
N GLY A 757 12.81 0.89 -4.00
CA GLY A 757 14.20 1.14 -3.60
C GLY A 757 15.11 1.65 -4.73
N TYR A 758 14.55 2.12 -5.84
CA TYR A 758 15.32 2.78 -6.90
C TYR A 758 15.70 4.21 -6.51
N ARG A 759 16.82 4.69 -7.06
CA ARG A 759 17.28 6.06 -6.86
C ARG A 759 16.57 6.99 -7.84
N GLN A 760 16.41 8.27 -7.48
CA GLN A 760 15.78 9.28 -8.33
C GLN A 760 16.33 9.32 -9.77
N LYS A 761 17.65 9.17 -9.95
CA LYS A 761 18.28 9.15 -11.28
C LYS A 761 18.00 7.87 -12.09
N GLU A 762 17.63 6.78 -11.43
CA GLU A 762 17.30 5.48 -12.04
C GLU A 762 15.84 5.44 -12.51
N VAL A 763 14.98 6.41 -12.11
CA VAL A 763 13.55 6.42 -12.43
C VAL A 763 13.20 7.64 -13.30
N LYS A 764 12.57 7.40 -14.45
CA LYS A 764 12.30 8.43 -15.47
C LYS A 764 10.81 8.53 -15.76
N VAL A 765 10.25 9.73 -15.63
CA VAL A 765 8.86 10.01 -15.99
C VAL A 765 8.80 10.18 -17.51
N THR A 766 8.44 9.11 -18.20
CA THR A 766 8.39 9.07 -19.66
C THR A 766 6.98 8.80 -20.18
N GLY A 767 6.13 8.17 -19.37
CA GLY A 767 4.96 7.43 -19.84
C GLY A 767 5.31 6.09 -20.46
N LEU A 768 4.30 5.30 -20.81
CA LEU A 768 4.45 4.04 -21.52
C LEU A 768 4.47 4.31 -23.03
N SER A 769 5.39 3.70 -23.78
CA SER A 769 5.46 3.85 -25.25
C SER A 769 4.17 3.47 -25.96
N ARG A 770 3.38 2.53 -25.41
CA ARG A 770 2.09 2.13 -25.98
C ARG A 770 1.03 3.24 -25.95
N PHE A 771 1.15 4.20 -25.04
CA PHE A 771 0.24 5.34 -24.95
C PHE A 771 0.27 6.23 -26.19
N ASP A 772 1.39 6.28 -26.92
CA ASP A 772 1.47 7.05 -28.16
C ASP A 772 0.48 6.57 -29.22
N ASN A 773 0.10 5.29 -29.19
CA ASN A 773 -0.85 4.75 -30.15
C ASN A 773 -2.31 5.02 -29.76
N LEU A 774 -2.60 5.18 -28.47
CA LEU A 774 -3.95 5.37 -27.94
C LEU A 774 -4.57 6.71 -28.35
N LEU A 775 -3.75 7.74 -28.55
CA LEU A 775 -4.21 9.09 -28.94
C LEU A 775 -4.27 9.30 -30.46
N LYS A 776 -4.04 8.27 -31.27
CA LYS A 776 -4.20 8.37 -32.72
C LYS A 776 -5.66 8.29 -33.10
N ASP A 777 -5.99 8.91 -34.22
CA ASP A 777 -7.34 8.81 -34.79
C ASP A 777 -7.72 7.34 -35.01
N HIS A 778 -8.89 6.98 -34.52
CA HIS A 778 -9.45 5.64 -34.61
C HIS A 778 -10.96 5.70 -34.75
N GLN A 779 -11.52 4.63 -35.30
CA GLN A 779 -12.95 4.46 -35.34
C GLN A 779 -13.41 3.89 -34.00
N GLU A 780 -14.36 4.58 -33.37
CA GLU A 780 -15.01 4.11 -32.15
C GLU A 780 -16.32 3.43 -32.49
N GLU A 781 -16.57 2.30 -31.86
CA GLU A 781 -17.85 1.63 -31.85
C GLU A 781 -18.65 2.07 -30.63
N ARG A 782 -19.98 2.05 -30.72
CA ARG A 782 -20.85 2.27 -29.56
C ARG A 782 -20.90 0.99 -28.73
N SER A 783 -19.80 0.64 -28.07
CA SER A 783 -19.61 -0.63 -27.36
C SER A 783 -18.93 -0.48 -25.99
N ILE A 784 -19.16 -1.46 -25.13
CA ILE A 784 -18.64 -1.56 -23.76
C ILE A 784 -17.66 -2.75 -23.69
N LEU A 785 -16.45 -2.51 -23.20
CA LEU A 785 -15.44 -3.56 -22.98
C LEU A 785 -15.51 -4.07 -21.54
N ILE A 786 -15.79 -5.35 -21.33
CA ILE A 786 -15.68 -6.01 -20.03
C ILE A 786 -14.37 -6.79 -19.98
N ILE A 787 -13.42 -6.33 -19.16
CA ILE A 787 -12.06 -6.90 -19.06
C ILE A 787 -11.65 -7.18 -17.59
N PRO A 788 -12.14 -8.27 -16.99
CA PRO A 788 -11.80 -8.62 -15.62
C PRO A 788 -10.36 -9.14 -15.47
N THR A 789 -9.74 -8.87 -14.33
CA THR A 789 -8.38 -9.34 -14.02
C THR A 789 -8.32 -10.82 -13.66
N TRP A 790 -7.13 -11.42 -13.80
CA TRP A 790 -6.89 -12.79 -13.35
C TRP A 790 -6.95 -12.93 -11.82
N ARG A 791 -7.23 -14.14 -11.35
CA ARG A 791 -7.16 -14.49 -9.93
C ARG A 791 -6.13 -15.59 -9.71
N GLU A 792 -5.14 -15.32 -8.86
CA GLU A 792 -4.05 -16.27 -8.54
C GLU A 792 -4.53 -17.57 -7.88
N TRP A 793 -5.76 -17.58 -7.37
CA TRP A 793 -6.39 -18.72 -6.70
C TRP A 793 -7.35 -19.52 -7.59
N LEU A 794 -7.64 -19.06 -8.82
CA LEU A 794 -8.49 -19.80 -9.77
C LEU A 794 -7.56 -20.55 -10.73
N LYS A 795 -7.31 -21.83 -10.46
CA LYS A 795 -6.32 -22.62 -11.22
C LYS A 795 -6.95 -23.73 -12.03
N THR A 796 -8.00 -24.34 -11.50
CA THR A 796 -8.75 -25.41 -12.18
C THR A 796 -10.09 -24.90 -12.66
N GLU A 797 -10.73 -25.70 -13.51
CA GLU A 797 -12.11 -25.47 -13.95
C GLU A 797 -13.09 -25.46 -12.77
N ASP A 798 -12.98 -26.43 -11.85
CA ASP A 798 -13.81 -26.49 -10.63
C ASP A 798 -13.64 -25.24 -9.75
N ASP A 799 -12.39 -24.82 -9.50
CA ASP A 799 -12.09 -23.59 -8.74
C ASP A 799 -12.82 -22.39 -9.36
N PHE A 800 -12.84 -22.33 -10.69
CA PHE A 800 -13.44 -21.25 -11.45
C PHE A 800 -14.97 -21.29 -11.39
N LEU A 801 -15.60 -22.43 -11.66
CA LEU A 801 -17.06 -22.58 -11.71
C LEU A 801 -17.73 -22.33 -10.35
N GLU A 802 -17.08 -22.72 -9.25
CA GLU A 802 -17.61 -22.49 -7.90
C GLU A 802 -17.36 -21.07 -7.37
N SER A 803 -16.49 -20.31 -8.05
CA SER A 803 -16.01 -19.01 -7.56
C SER A 803 -17.09 -17.92 -7.54
N GLU A 804 -16.95 -16.98 -6.61
CA GLU A 804 -17.71 -15.72 -6.66
C GLU A 804 -17.44 -14.96 -7.97
N TYR A 805 -16.21 -15.04 -8.51
CA TYR A 805 -15.84 -14.38 -9.76
C TYR A 805 -16.75 -14.82 -10.92
N PHE A 806 -16.86 -16.12 -11.17
CA PHE A 806 -17.70 -16.64 -12.24
C PHE A 806 -19.17 -16.31 -11.99
N ARG A 807 -19.67 -16.54 -10.76
CA ARG A 807 -21.05 -16.25 -10.40
C ARG A 807 -21.46 -14.80 -10.65
N ARG A 808 -20.61 -13.83 -10.28
CA ARG A 808 -20.88 -12.39 -10.43
C ARG A 808 -20.90 -11.96 -11.89
N TYR A 809 -19.88 -12.35 -12.68
CA TYR A 809 -19.85 -11.99 -14.10
C TYR A 809 -20.93 -12.73 -14.90
N ASN A 810 -21.17 -14.01 -14.62
CA ASN A 810 -22.23 -14.76 -15.28
C ASN A 810 -23.64 -14.20 -14.97
N SER A 811 -23.88 -13.76 -13.72
CA SER A 811 -25.11 -13.06 -13.33
C SER A 811 -25.30 -11.77 -14.11
N LEU A 812 -24.28 -10.91 -14.14
CA LEU A 812 -24.30 -9.65 -14.89
C LEU A 812 -24.60 -9.88 -16.38
N LEU A 813 -23.88 -10.80 -17.03
CA LEU A 813 -23.99 -11.06 -18.47
C LEU A 813 -25.34 -11.69 -18.88
N ASN A 814 -26.05 -12.33 -17.94
CA ASN A 814 -27.40 -12.87 -18.15
C ASN A 814 -28.50 -11.99 -17.53
N SER A 815 -28.16 -10.79 -17.07
CA SER A 815 -29.10 -9.88 -16.41
C SER A 815 -30.11 -9.33 -17.41
N LYS A 816 -31.40 -9.52 -17.13
CA LYS A 816 -32.49 -8.97 -17.97
C LYS A 816 -32.39 -7.44 -18.09
N ARG A 817 -32.08 -6.76 -16.98
CA ARG A 817 -31.92 -5.29 -16.96
C ARG A 817 -30.76 -4.85 -17.85
N LEU A 818 -29.66 -5.61 -17.88
CA LEU A 818 -28.55 -5.30 -18.79
C LEU A 818 -28.98 -5.46 -20.25
N SER A 819 -29.63 -6.57 -20.61
CA SER A 819 -30.13 -6.81 -21.97
C SER A 819 -31.06 -5.68 -22.46
N GLU A 820 -32.01 -5.26 -21.62
CA GLU A 820 -32.93 -4.14 -21.91
C GLU A 820 -32.18 -2.83 -22.16
N LEU A 821 -31.12 -2.53 -21.39
CA LEU A 821 -30.27 -1.35 -21.62
C LEU A 821 -29.51 -1.44 -22.95
N LEU A 822 -28.92 -2.60 -23.27
CA LEU A 822 -28.15 -2.80 -24.50
C LEU A 822 -29.04 -2.67 -25.75
N GLU A 823 -30.27 -3.19 -25.69
CA GLU A 823 -31.25 -3.06 -26.76
C GLU A 823 -31.74 -1.62 -26.92
N LYS A 824 -32.15 -0.98 -25.82
CA LYS A 824 -32.69 0.39 -25.82
C LYS A 824 -31.71 1.43 -26.39
N TYR A 825 -30.43 1.30 -26.07
CA TYR A 825 -29.40 2.27 -26.46
C TYR A 825 -28.54 1.82 -27.64
N GLU A 826 -28.86 0.67 -28.24
CA GLU A 826 -28.17 0.04 -29.37
C GLU A 826 -26.66 -0.12 -29.13
N VAL A 827 -26.31 -0.74 -28.01
CA VAL A 827 -24.92 -0.89 -27.55
C VAL A 827 -24.53 -2.36 -27.49
N HIS A 828 -23.30 -2.66 -27.88
CA HIS A 828 -22.73 -4.01 -27.77
C HIS A 828 -21.78 -4.13 -26.58
N ILE A 829 -21.68 -5.32 -26.00
CA ILE A 829 -20.65 -5.67 -25.02
C ILE A 829 -19.62 -6.58 -25.65
N ASN A 830 -18.35 -6.30 -25.40
CA ASN A 830 -17.24 -7.17 -25.72
C ASN A 830 -16.63 -7.70 -24.41
N LEU A 831 -16.81 -8.99 -24.12
CA LEU A 831 -16.20 -9.67 -22.98
C LEU A 831 -14.82 -10.21 -23.39
N TYR A 832 -13.78 -9.72 -22.71
CA TYR A 832 -12.41 -10.19 -22.89
C TYR A 832 -11.69 -10.30 -21.54
N PRO A 833 -11.78 -11.43 -20.85
CA PRO A 833 -11.04 -11.67 -19.62
C PRO A 833 -9.54 -11.62 -19.89
N HIS A 834 -8.76 -11.20 -18.88
CA HIS A 834 -7.31 -11.19 -18.94
C HIS A 834 -6.75 -12.52 -19.50
N TYR A 835 -5.66 -12.50 -20.28
CA TYR A 835 -5.18 -13.67 -21.05
C TYR A 835 -5.04 -14.97 -20.22
N ARG A 836 -4.68 -14.88 -18.94
CA ARG A 836 -4.58 -16.03 -18.03
C ARG A 836 -5.92 -16.66 -17.62
N MET A 837 -7.01 -15.94 -17.81
CA MET A 837 -8.38 -16.42 -17.61
C MET A 837 -9.01 -16.91 -18.92
N GLN A 838 -8.35 -16.74 -20.07
CA GLN A 838 -8.87 -17.17 -21.37
C GLN A 838 -9.07 -18.68 -21.46
N GLN A 839 -8.35 -19.48 -20.66
CA GLN A 839 -8.60 -20.92 -20.54
C GLN A 839 -10.01 -21.27 -20.02
N PHE A 840 -10.70 -20.32 -19.36
CA PHE A 840 -12.06 -20.50 -18.84
C PHE A 840 -13.13 -19.79 -19.69
N ILE A 841 -12.75 -19.25 -20.85
CA ILE A 841 -13.61 -18.37 -21.65
C ILE A 841 -14.87 -19.08 -22.16
N ASP A 842 -14.76 -20.37 -22.47
CA ASP A 842 -15.86 -21.17 -23.04
C ASP A 842 -17.02 -21.36 -22.05
N HIS A 843 -16.80 -21.17 -20.76
CA HIS A 843 -17.86 -21.18 -19.74
C HIS A 843 -18.77 -19.95 -19.76
N PHE A 844 -18.38 -18.88 -20.48
CA PHE A 844 -19.23 -17.71 -20.70
C PHE A 844 -20.15 -17.87 -21.93
N GLY A 845 -20.34 -19.09 -22.44
CA GLY A 845 -21.27 -19.40 -23.52
C GLY A 845 -22.75 -19.40 -23.10
N GLY A 846 -23.65 -19.42 -24.09
CA GLY A 846 -25.10 -19.57 -23.85
C GLY A 846 -25.79 -18.31 -23.29
N LEU A 847 -25.23 -17.13 -23.55
CA LEU A 847 -25.78 -15.85 -23.10
C LEU A 847 -27.14 -15.57 -23.77
N SER A 848 -28.06 -14.99 -23.00
CA SER A 848 -29.42 -14.68 -23.46
C SER A 848 -29.51 -13.48 -24.41
N CYS A 849 -28.47 -12.63 -24.48
CA CYS A 849 -28.45 -11.41 -25.27
C CYS A 849 -27.45 -11.50 -26.43
N GLU A 850 -27.93 -11.37 -27.67
CA GLU A 850 -27.10 -11.40 -28.89
C GLU A 850 -26.14 -10.21 -29.01
N ARG A 851 -26.33 -9.14 -28.22
CA ARG A 851 -25.47 -7.96 -28.21
C ARG A 851 -24.19 -8.15 -27.37
N ILE A 852 -24.00 -9.32 -26.77
CA ILE A 852 -22.82 -9.64 -25.96
C ILE A 852 -21.90 -10.61 -26.72
N ASN A 853 -20.71 -10.13 -27.07
CA ASN A 853 -19.68 -10.89 -27.77
C ASN A 853 -18.64 -11.41 -26.78
N VAL A 854 -18.32 -12.70 -26.85
CA VAL A 854 -17.24 -13.32 -26.08
C VAL A 854 -16.02 -13.47 -26.98
N ILE A 855 -14.98 -12.67 -26.74
CA ILE A 855 -13.80 -12.59 -27.60
C ILE A 855 -12.69 -13.50 -27.07
N LYS A 856 -12.19 -14.40 -27.92
CA LYS A 856 -11.13 -15.34 -27.57
C LYS A 856 -9.74 -14.77 -27.83
N LEU A 857 -8.74 -15.33 -27.14
CA LEU A 857 -7.34 -14.97 -27.33
C LEU A 857 -6.91 -15.12 -28.80
N GLY A 858 -6.40 -14.04 -29.39
CA GLY A 858 -5.88 -14.01 -30.77
C GLY A 858 -6.87 -13.50 -31.81
N GLU A 859 -8.16 -13.37 -31.49
CA GLU A 859 -9.18 -12.84 -32.42
C GLU A 859 -9.03 -11.34 -32.66
N LYS A 860 -8.81 -10.55 -31.60
CA LYS A 860 -8.57 -9.10 -31.65
C LYS A 860 -7.38 -8.69 -30.78
N ASN A 861 -6.70 -7.61 -31.17
CA ASN A 861 -5.65 -7.01 -30.34
C ASN A 861 -6.26 -6.25 -29.16
N VAL A 862 -5.67 -6.36 -27.97
CA VAL A 862 -6.18 -5.67 -26.77
C VAL A 862 -6.20 -4.16 -26.93
N GLN A 863 -5.17 -3.57 -27.53
CA GLN A 863 -5.12 -2.12 -27.73
C GLN A 863 -6.17 -1.64 -28.73
N GLU A 864 -6.44 -2.40 -29.80
CA GLU A 864 -7.53 -2.12 -30.74
C GLU A 864 -8.87 -2.15 -30.03
N MET A 865 -9.14 -3.19 -29.21
CA MET A 865 -10.37 -3.24 -28.41
C MET A 865 -10.51 -2.05 -27.45
N LEU A 866 -9.41 -1.61 -26.81
CA LEU A 866 -9.44 -0.42 -25.94
C LEU A 866 -9.78 0.85 -26.71
N MET A 867 -9.27 0.99 -27.93
CA MET A 867 -9.54 2.14 -28.80
C MET A 867 -10.97 2.08 -29.35
N GLU A 868 -11.47 0.92 -29.76
CA GLU A 868 -12.81 0.76 -30.34
C GLU A 868 -13.95 1.01 -29.34
N ASN A 869 -13.80 0.60 -28.07
CA ASN A 869 -14.89 0.67 -27.09
C ASN A 869 -14.98 2.06 -26.40
N LYS A 870 -16.17 2.42 -25.90
CA LYS A 870 -16.46 3.73 -25.27
C LYS A 870 -16.55 3.70 -23.75
N LEU A 871 -16.92 2.57 -23.16
CA LEU A 871 -16.90 2.35 -21.71
C LEU A 871 -16.12 1.08 -21.40
N MET A 872 -15.33 1.11 -20.35
CA MET A 872 -14.66 -0.10 -19.86
C MET A 872 -15.18 -0.48 -18.48
N ILE A 873 -15.59 -1.74 -18.34
CA ILE A 873 -15.89 -2.37 -17.06
C ILE A 873 -14.73 -3.30 -16.73
N THR A 874 -14.08 -3.07 -15.60
CA THR A 874 -13.01 -3.93 -15.08
C THR A 874 -13.13 -4.05 -13.58
N ASP A 875 -12.21 -4.74 -12.92
CA ASP A 875 -12.11 -4.79 -11.47
C ASP A 875 -10.82 -4.11 -11.00
N TYR A 876 -9.67 -4.75 -11.11
CA TYR A 876 -8.41 -4.26 -10.58
C TYR A 876 -7.35 -4.08 -11.66
N SER A 877 -7.73 -4.04 -12.95
CA SER A 877 -6.78 -4.02 -14.08
C SER A 877 -6.12 -2.67 -14.33
N SER A 878 -4.77 -2.62 -14.32
CA SER A 878 -4.03 -1.40 -14.70
C SER A 878 -4.31 -0.94 -16.13
N VAL A 879 -4.91 -1.79 -16.97
CA VAL A 879 -5.38 -1.44 -18.31
C VAL A 879 -6.42 -0.31 -18.28
N SER A 880 -7.11 -0.09 -17.15
CA SER A 880 -8.00 1.07 -17.03
C SER A 880 -7.30 2.41 -17.23
N PHE A 881 -6.00 2.49 -16.96
CA PHE A 881 -5.25 3.71 -17.18
C PHE A 881 -5.06 3.98 -18.66
N ASP A 882 -4.94 2.96 -19.51
CA ASP A 882 -4.95 3.11 -20.96
C ASP A 882 -6.27 3.76 -21.43
N PHE A 883 -7.40 3.32 -20.86
CA PHE A 883 -8.73 3.88 -21.14
C PHE A 883 -8.86 5.34 -20.65
N SER A 884 -8.45 5.62 -19.41
CA SER A 884 -8.43 6.99 -18.86
C SER A 884 -7.47 7.92 -19.61
N TYR A 885 -6.40 7.40 -20.23
CA TYR A 885 -5.46 8.19 -21.04
C TYR A 885 -6.16 8.77 -22.28
N MET A 886 -7.14 8.04 -22.84
CA MET A 886 -7.99 8.46 -23.95
C MET A 886 -9.20 9.31 -23.51
N SER A 887 -9.31 9.63 -22.22
CA SER A 887 -10.48 10.34 -21.64
C SER A 887 -11.80 9.58 -21.81
N LYS A 888 -11.73 8.25 -21.70
CA LYS A 888 -12.92 7.38 -21.73
C LYS A 888 -13.28 6.90 -20.32
N PRO A 889 -14.58 6.79 -19.99
CA PRO A 889 -15.04 6.42 -18.65
C PRO A 889 -14.73 4.96 -18.30
N VAL A 890 -14.59 4.71 -16.99
CA VAL A 890 -14.33 3.38 -16.43
C VAL A 890 -15.26 3.11 -15.26
N ALA A 891 -15.87 1.93 -15.25
CA ALA A 891 -16.59 1.38 -14.10
C ALA A 891 -15.80 0.19 -13.51
N PHE A 892 -15.68 0.16 -12.19
CA PHE A 892 -14.93 -0.86 -11.45
C PHE A 892 -15.86 -1.77 -10.66
N TYR A 893 -15.88 -3.08 -10.95
CA TYR A 893 -16.69 -4.06 -10.24
C TYR A 893 -15.91 -4.77 -9.11
N HIS A 894 -15.94 -4.18 -7.92
CA HIS A 894 -15.11 -4.56 -6.76
C HIS A 894 -15.84 -5.47 -5.75
N PHE A 895 -16.36 -6.61 -6.20
CA PHE A 895 -17.06 -7.56 -5.32
C PHE A 895 -16.11 -8.30 -4.35
N ASP A 896 -14.85 -8.58 -4.73
CA ASP A 896 -13.90 -9.42 -3.97
C ASP A 896 -12.62 -8.68 -3.50
N SER A 897 -12.73 -7.37 -3.25
CA SER A 897 -11.55 -6.50 -3.00
C SER A 897 -10.69 -6.91 -1.79
N ASP A 898 -11.31 -7.44 -0.74
CA ASP A 898 -10.63 -7.99 0.45
C ASP A 898 -9.71 -9.18 0.09
N SER A 899 -10.18 -10.04 -0.81
CA SER A 899 -9.43 -11.21 -1.29
C SER A 899 -8.29 -10.79 -2.21
N PHE A 900 -8.58 -9.90 -3.17
CA PHE A 900 -7.60 -9.45 -4.15
C PHE A 900 -6.45 -8.65 -3.52
N PHE A 901 -6.75 -7.75 -2.57
CA PHE A 901 -5.76 -6.93 -1.88
C PHE A 901 -5.33 -7.49 -0.51
N ARG A 902 -5.41 -8.81 -0.31
CA ARG A 902 -4.99 -9.47 0.93
C ARG A 902 -3.56 -9.12 1.34
N ASP A 903 -2.66 -8.96 0.36
CA ASP A 903 -1.25 -8.59 0.57
C ASP A 903 -1.01 -7.06 0.63
N GLY A 904 -2.08 -6.27 0.57
CA GLY A 904 -2.08 -4.82 0.62
C GLY A 904 -2.13 -4.14 -0.76
N ILE A 905 -2.70 -2.95 -0.76
CA ILE A 905 -2.70 -2.01 -1.89
C ILE A 905 -1.56 -1.00 -1.72
N LEU A 906 -0.88 -0.64 -2.81
CA LEU A 906 0.28 0.27 -2.74
C LEU A 906 -0.11 1.75 -2.61
N ARG A 907 -1.29 2.12 -3.12
CA ARG A 907 -1.88 3.45 -3.08
C ARG A 907 -3.30 3.38 -2.46
N PRO A 908 -3.82 4.46 -1.85
CA PRO A 908 -5.22 4.50 -1.42
C PRO A 908 -6.17 4.19 -2.58
N ILE A 909 -7.25 3.45 -2.33
CA ILE A 909 -8.23 3.07 -3.36
C ILE A 909 -8.72 4.32 -4.10
N GLU A 910 -9.05 5.37 -3.33
CA GLU A 910 -9.50 6.67 -3.82
C GLU A 910 -8.53 7.38 -4.79
N GLU A 911 -7.23 7.05 -4.75
CA GLU A 911 -6.20 7.61 -5.63
C GLU A 911 -5.75 6.65 -6.74
N THR A 912 -6.26 5.42 -6.73
CA THR A 912 -5.78 4.31 -7.56
C THR A 912 -6.72 3.99 -8.72
N PHE A 913 -8.00 4.24 -8.52
CA PHE A 913 -9.07 3.91 -9.46
C PHE A 913 -9.70 5.21 -9.94
N LEU A 914 -9.52 5.48 -11.24
CA LEU A 914 -10.08 6.64 -11.94
C LEU A 914 -11.40 6.19 -12.60
N GLY A 915 -12.52 6.33 -11.88
CA GLY A 915 -13.83 5.84 -12.30
C GLY A 915 -14.72 5.43 -11.11
N ASN A 916 -15.95 5.00 -11.38
CA ASN A 916 -16.92 4.64 -10.35
C ASN A 916 -16.60 3.24 -9.81
N ILE A 917 -16.66 3.07 -8.48
CA ILE A 917 -16.44 1.77 -7.83
C ILE A 917 -17.79 1.20 -7.40
N CYS A 918 -18.20 0.14 -8.08
CA CYS A 918 -19.44 -0.60 -7.85
C CYS A 918 -19.11 -1.88 -7.08
N ARG A 919 -19.76 -2.11 -5.94
CA ARG A 919 -19.59 -3.34 -5.14
C ARG A 919 -20.70 -4.36 -5.37
N THR A 920 -21.86 -3.91 -5.84
CA THR A 920 -23.01 -4.73 -6.17
C THR A 920 -23.31 -4.68 -7.67
N GLU A 921 -24.07 -5.66 -8.16
CA GLU A 921 -24.53 -5.68 -9.55
C GLU A 921 -25.43 -4.47 -9.85
N ASP A 922 -26.35 -4.13 -8.95
CA ASP A 922 -27.26 -2.97 -9.11
C ASP A 922 -26.50 -1.65 -9.27
N GLN A 923 -25.48 -1.40 -8.43
CA GLN A 923 -24.62 -0.22 -8.55
C GLN A 923 -23.91 -0.16 -9.90
N LEU A 924 -23.51 -1.32 -10.44
CA LEU A 924 -22.85 -1.39 -11.74
C LEU A 924 -23.87 -1.11 -12.87
N LEU A 925 -25.08 -1.67 -12.80
CA LEU A 925 -26.13 -1.42 -13.79
C LEU A 925 -26.57 0.04 -13.80
N GLU A 926 -26.71 0.68 -12.63
CA GLU A 926 -26.98 2.12 -12.51
C GLU A 926 -25.85 2.96 -13.12
N THR A 927 -24.60 2.56 -12.90
CA THR A 927 -23.43 3.25 -13.48
C THR A 927 -23.39 3.10 -15.01
N ILE A 928 -23.70 1.90 -15.53
CA ILE A 928 -23.80 1.67 -16.99
C ILE A 928 -24.88 2.56 -17.60
N GLU A 929 -26.07 2.58 -16.99
CA GLU A 929 -27.18 3.41 -17.43
C GLU A 929 -26.84 4.91 -17.42
N HIS A 930 -26.15 5.39 -16.38
CA HIS A 930 -25.64 6.76 -16.32
C HIS A 930 -24.72 7.09 -17.51
N TYR A 931 -23.71 6.26 -17.80
CA TYR A 931 -22.81 6.52 -18.93
C TYR A 931 -23.49 6.37 -20.29
N LEU A 932 -24.53 5.55 -20.42
CA LEU A 932 -25.34 5.47 -21.64
C LEU A 932 -26.10 6.78 -21.89
N LEU A 933 -26.64 7.40 -20.84
CA LEU A 933 -27.34 8.68 -20.91
C LEU A 933 -26.39 9.84 -21.23
N GLU A 934 -25.22 9.87 -20.60
CA GLU A 934 -24.19 10.91 -20.80
C GLU A 934 -23.32 10.66 -22.03
N ASN A 935 -23.74 9.77 -22.94
CA ASN A 935 -23.03 9.43 -24.18
C ASN A 935 -21.54 9.09 -23.97
N PHE A 936 -21.25 8.35 -22.91
CA PHE A 936 -19.92 7.89 -22.51
C PHE A 936 -18.90 9.00 -22.27
N GLN A 937 -19.35 10.18 -21.86
CA GLN A 937 -18.42 11.21 -21.41
C GLN A 937 -17.75 10.82 -20.09
N GLU A 938 -16.48 11.17 -19.94
CA GLU A 938 -15.76 10.99 -18.69
C GLU A 938 -16.24 12.01 -17.65
N ASP A 939 -16.45 11.54 -16.42
CA ASP A 939 -16.76 12.40 -15.28
C ASP A 939 -15.68 13.46 -15.04
N GLN A 940 -16.09 14.71 -14.83
CA GLN A 940 -15.19 15.83 -14.49
C GLN A 940 -14.30 15.51 -13.27
N SER A 941 -14.86 14.81 -12.27
CA SER A 941 -14.13 14.40 -11.06
C SER A 941 -12.98 13.41 -11.33
N VAL A 942 -13.03 12.70 -12.46
CA VAL A 942 -11.98 11.79 -12.93
C VAL A 942 -10.94 12.56 -13.72
N ALA A 943 -11.38 13.46 -14.62
CA ALA A 943 -10.51 14.32 -15.41
C ALA A 943 -9.55 15.13 -14.51
N GLU A 944 -10.06 15.72 -13.43
CA GLU A 944 -9.26 16.48 -12.46
C GLU A 944 -8.19 15.65 -11.74
N LYS A 945 -8.37 14.33 -11.65
CA LYS A 945 -7.46 13.41 -10.95
C LYS A 945 -6.43 12.75 -11.86
N LYS A 946 -6.52 12.90 -13.19
CA LYS A 946 -5.57 12.29 -14.13
C LYS A 946 -4.11 12.61 -13.84
N HIS A 947 -3.82 13.81 -13.33
CA HIS A 947 -2.47 14.24 -12.95
C HIS A 947 -1.82 13.36 -11.86
N LEU A 948 -2.62 12.58 -11.11
CA LEU A 948 -2.14 11.62 -10.12
C LEU A 948 -1.60 10.32 -10.75
N ILE A 949 -1.92 10.07 -12.02
CA ILE A 949 -1.53 8.86 -12.77
C ILE A 949 -0.60 9.23 -13.92
N PHE A 950 -0.86 10.34 -14.61
CA PHE A 950 -0.14 10.80 -15.80
C PHE A 950 0.44 12.19 -15.56
N SER A 951 1.75 12.34 -15.71
CA SER A 951 2.36 13.68 -15.73
C SER A 951 2.23 14.36 -17.09
N GLN A 952 2.06 13.59 -18.16
CA GLN A 952 1.91 14.07 -19.54
C GLN A 952 0.94 13.16 -20.29
N ILE A 953 0.01 13.75 -21.05
CA ILE A 953 -0.90 13.06 -21.97
C ILE A 953 -0.61 13.60 -23.37
N ASP A 954 0.17 12.87 -24.15
CA ASP A 954 0.62 13.24 -25.50
C ASP A 954 1.13 11.99 -26.28
N GLN A 955 1.59 12.18 -27.51
CA GLN A 955 2.15 11.12 -28.37
C GLN A 955 3.70 11.08 -28.39
N ASN A 956 4.36 11.60 -27.35
CA ASN A 956 5.83 11.72 -27.29
C ASN A 956 6.50 10.76 -26.30
N ASN A 957 5.79 9.72 -25.82
CA ASN A 957 6.31 8.79 -24.82
C ASN A 957 7.51 8.00 -25.37
N CYS A 958 7.44 7.46 -26.60
CA CYS A 958 8.55 6.77 -27.23
C CYS A 958 9.79 7.66 -27.41
N LYS A 959 9.57 8.92 -27.80
CA LYS A 959 10.64 9.92 -27.96
C LYS A 959 11.36 10.16 -26.63
N ARG A 960 10.61 10.42 -25.56
CA ARG A 960 11.17 10.60 -24.21
C ARG A 960 11.96 9.38 -23.74
N ILE A 961 11.47 8.17 -24.02
CA ILE A 961 12.18 6.92 -23.69
C ILE A 961 13.50 6.86 -24.47
N TYR A 962 13.48 7.04 -25.79
CA TYR A 962 14.67 6.99 -26.64
C TYR A 962 15.75 7.98 -26.20
N GLU A 963 15.38 9.23 -25.96
CA GLU A 963 16.28 10.29 -25.49
C GLU A 963 16.91 9.91 -24.15
N ASN A 964 16.11 9.47 -23.17
CA ASN A 964 16.63 9.06 -21.87
C ASN A 964 17.59 7.87 -21.95
N ILE A 965 17.33 6.89 -22.83
CA ILE A 965 18.23 5.73 -23.02
C ILE A 965 19.56 6.17 -23.64
N THR A 966 19.52 7.10 -24.58
CA THR A 966 20.72 7.64 -25.25
C THR A 966 21.60 8.42 -24.25
N HIS A 967 20.99 9.13 -23.28
CA HIS A 967 21.68 9.88 -22.24
C HIS A 967 22.10 9.08 -20.99
N LEU A 968 21.75 7.80 -20.88
CA LEU A 968 22.22 6.90 -19.79
C LEU A 968 23.72 6.63 -19.87
#